data_AF-A0A364MYW5-F1
#
_entry.id   AF-A0A364MYW5-F1
#
_cell.length_a   1.000
_cell.length_b   1.000
_cell.length_c   1.000
_cell.angle_alpha   90.00
_cell.angle_beta   90.00
_cell.angle_gamma   90.00
#
_symmetry.space_group_name_H-M   'P 1'
#
loop_
_entity.id
_entity.type
_entity.pdbx_description
1 polymer ?
#
loop_
_entity_poly.entity_id
_entity_poly.type
_entity_poly.pdbx_seq_one_letter_code
_entity_poly.pdbx_strand_id
1 'polypeptide(L)'
;MPATSITIVFSPYHVGLRDHRVGDGPNRIRKLGLVERLQELGVKVHIDEIPPVDDFEGEIGRSFEILRRTSLAVAKAKAANSFPLVLSGNCMASVGAACGLGVKDLKFIYFDAHDDMDTPSTNKNGYFDAMGLSMLAGKSWHWHTEQIPGYAPMNYDKRFLYVGLRDVDDVQRKTVAEAGADVIWGDAEKHVDFAGELSKHLEQRNLSPALVHLDLDVLDEKVGKVNGFESSGGLQEEDLIQSPNLSEQMIRQTTPTIESLPTDVLTALDKCVNFKAWSASQKVQGASSAGEGRLNGKACPGPPARHTFRDLGPRLNPRSTSYVVEEASTPPEQQENRLTQLNEKYAENGSVTHKFRISQSGPTNRKRSPRSTSASLSPPKSPLPRYPSLSQDQQLAHALIAATRTGSTGHRMSVFGGFIQEVPARIGHNAALDAAVTVLVNVHTCLVYKKTANEIVSPELYIRAIKMLQTCLEHPKLGLSPETLCASVLLGLVEAFAGPRTGNRYLTHVGGAGRLMELQGPDRYHDTFTKEILRFNRGGIIITCMYERKPCFLASPGWREIAFDKTGLGFDDCLNTDLMQYMAELPGIFNELKELGDQYVFQPSHTMNFNLSSSGASYKSLSGTPSSLGFSTDSFDEVDFLDELQPIDASYRVDPTIHACPYDPARAALLYKVRNLREALRILGGHMDEKLRNGTVVSETVPREKGSPMHTTYHFSNWRDMTAYNCFWSVVILTNKVLMRLLPPFDRTVYELQSECRAIALEICKTWEDAWASRPIGAFHTGLSFVVAYEYCTTEVQEWIIKGLNSLLDYQQVDAFRWSDEVITHMSSKLAGEGPDLAFSNIRVSEDAT
;
A
#
# COMPACT_ATOMS: atom_id res chain seq x y z
N MET A 1 3.31 31.93 -41.00
CA MET A 1 4.70 31.70 -41.47
C MET A 1 5.09 30.34 -40.93
N PRO A 2 5.71 29.45 -41.73
CA PRO A 2 6.14 28.14 -41.26
C PRO A 2 6.93 28.28 -39.96
N ALA A 3 6.70 27.39 -38.98
CA ALA A 3 7.44 27.52 -37.72
C ALA A 3 8.93 27.29 -37.99
N THR A 4 9.74 28.18 -37.43
CA THR A 4 11.19 28.16 -37.63
C THR A 4 11.93 27.39 -36.53
N SER A 5 11.20 26.93 -35.52
CA SER A 5 11.71 26.29 -34.31
C SER A 5 10.62 25.51 -33.56
N ILE A 6 11.03 24.68 -32.61
CA ILE A 6 10.15 24.05 -31.60
C ILE A 6 10.42 24.71 -30.25
N THR A 7 9.37 25.08 -29.53
CA THR A 7 9.46 25.45 -28.11
C THR A 7 8.86 24.32 -27.28
N ILE A 8 9.72 23.65 -26.52
CA ILE A 8 9.30 22.67 -25.52
C ILE A 8 8.81 23.44 -24.30
N VAL A 9 7.49 23.42 -24.06
CA VAL A 9 6.90 23.91 -22.80
C VAL A 9 7.04 22.78 -21.79
N PHE A 10 7.98 22.93 -20.88
CA PHE A 10 8.38 21.90 -19.93
C PHE A 10 7.59 22.05 -18.62
N SER A 11 6.65 21.15 -18.37
CA SER A 11 5.73 21.18 -17.21
C SER A 11 5.88 19.90 -16.37
N PRO A 12 6.92 19.80 -15.53
CA PRO A 12 7.24 18.60 -14.76
C PRO A 12 6.42 18.50 -13.47
N TYR A 13 5.09 18.54 -13.58
CA TYR A 13 4.19 18.59 -12.43
C TYR A 13 3.16 17.46 -12.44
N HIS A 14 2.86 16.96 -11.24
CA HIS A 14 1.68 16.15 -10.94
C HIS A 14 0.81 16.89 -9.92
N VAL A 15 -0.32 17.43 -10.36
CA VAL A 15 -1.28 18.21 -9.55
C VAL A 15 -0.62 19.26 -8.65
N GLY A 16 0.38 19.97 -9.19
CA GLY A 16 1.14 20.99 -8.46
C GLY A 16 2.45 20.53 -7.83
N LEU A 17 2.71 19.22 -7.74
CA LEU A 17 3.95 18.68 -7.20
C LEU A 17 4.98 18.47 -8.32
N ARG A 18 6.12 19.17 -8.22
CA ARG A 18 7.20 19.07 -9.21
C ARG A 18 7.91 17.71 -9.14
N ASP A 19 8.33 17.18 -10.29
CA ASP A 19 9.13 15.96 -10.45
C ASP A 19 8.55 14.74 -9.72
N HIS A 20 7.22 14.66 -9.61
CA HIS A 20 6.52 13.66 -8.80
C HIS A 20 5.61 12.75 -9.65
N ARG A 21 5.79 11.43 -9.58
CA ARG A 21 5.05 10.42 -10.38
C ARG A 21 5.03 10.82 -11.86
N VAL A 22 3.85 11.00 -12.47
CA VAL A 22 3.70 11.42 -13.87
C VAL A 22 4.38 12.77 -14.15
N GLY A 23 4.51 13.64 -13.14
CA GLY A 23 5.27 14.89 -13.20
C GLY A 23 6.77 14.72 -13.46
N ASP A 24 7.35 13.53 -13.24
CA ASP A 24 8.74 13.23 -13.61
C ASP A 24 8.87 12.70 -15.06
N GLY A 25 7.75 12.38 -15.71
CA GLY A 25 7.70 11.93 -17.11
C GLY A 25 8.45 12.87 -18.07
N PRO A 26 8.21 14.20 -18.04
CA PRO A 26 8.96 15.16 -18.83
C PRO A 26 10.48 15.09 -18.64
N ASN A 27 10.95 14.94 -17.38
CA ASN A 27 12.39 14.80 -17.10
C ASN A 27 12.96 13.54 -17.71
N ARG A 28 12.20 12.45 -17.67
CA ARG A 28 12.61 11.17 -18.26
C ARG A 28 12.76 11.27 -19.77
N ILE A 29 11.77 11.83 -20.45
CA ILE A 29 11.81 12.05 -21.91
C ILE A 29 13.00 12.95 -22.29
N ARG A 30 13.22 14.03 -21.53
CA ARG A 30 14.39 14.91 -21.72
C ARG A 30 15.71 14.15 -21.55
N LYS A 31 15.85 13.35 -20.48
CA LYS A 31 17.07 12.58 -20.19
C LYS A 31 17.37 11.52 -21.26
N LEU A 32 16.35 11.04 -21.97
CA LEU A 32 16.49 10.07 -23.05
C LEU A 32 16.90 10.71 -24.39
N GLY A 33 17.17 12.01 -24.42
CA GLY A 33 17.85 12.66 -25.54
C GLY A 33 16.93 13.40 -26.52
N LEU A 34 15.69 13.70 -26.15
CA LEU A 34 14.72 14.32 -27.09
C LEU A 34 15.23 15.64 -27.66
N VAL A 35 15.84 16.48 -26.82
CA VAL A 35 16.33 17.80 -27.22
C VAL A 35 17.48 17.66 -28.21
N GLU A 36 18.45 16.82 -27.86
CA GLU A 36 19.61 16.49 -28.67
C GLU A 36 19.18 15.93 -30.02
N ARG A 37 18.20 15.02 -30.01
CA ARG A 37 17.71 14.39 -31.22
C ARG A 37 17.00 15.36 -32.15
N LEU A 38 16.15 16.24 -31.62
CA LEU A 38 15.52 17.30 -32.41
C LEU A 38 16.57 18.25 -33.01
N GLN A 39 17.62 18.59 -32.24
CA GLN A 39 18.73 19.41 -32.72
C GLN A 39 19.56 18.72 -33.82
N GLU A 40 19.81 17.40 -33.70
CA GLU A 40 20.46 16.59 -34.74
C GLU A 40 19.70 16.60 -36.07
N LEU A 41 18.37 16.74 -36.01
CA LEU A 41 17.49 16.84 -37.17
C LEU A 41 17.48 18.28 -37.76
N GLY A 42 18.35 19.17 -37.27
CA GLY A 42 18.46 20.55 -37.71
C GLY A 42 17.35 21.47 -37.19
N VAL A 43 16.53 20.99 -36.24
CA VAL A 43 15.45 21.77 -35.65
C VAL A 43 16.01 22.68 -34.55
N LYS A 44 15.73 23.98 -34.64
CA LYS A 44 16.03 24.91 -33.55
C LYS A 44 15.09 24.64 -32.38
N VAL A 45 15.62 24.24 -31.22
CA VAL A 45 14.83 23.92 -30.02
C VAL A 45 15.01 25.00 -28.95
N HIS A 46 13.89 25.46 -28.40
CA HIS A 46 13.80 26.31 -27.23
C HIS A 46 13.13 25.55 -26.09
N ILE A 47 13.52 25.78 -24.84
CA ILE A 47 12.86 25.20 -23.67
C ILE A 47 12.28 26.35 -22.84
N ASP A 48 10.99 26.32 -22.57
CA ASP A 48 10.28 27.22 -21.66
C ASP A 48 9.75 26.39 -20.49
N GLU A 49 10.42 26.44 -19.36
CA GLU A 49 10.08 25.65 -18.19
C GLU A 49 9.09 26.39 -17.29
N ILE A 50 7.98 25.73 -16.96
CA ILE A 50 6.97 26.28 -16.07
C ILE A 50 7.58 26.47 -14.67
N PRO A 51 7.59 27.70 -14.12
CA PRO A 51 8.20 27.94 -12.81
C PRO A 51 7.43 27.26 -11.66
N PRO A 52 8.08 27.11 -10.48
CA PRO A 52 7.47 26.56 -9.27
C PRO A 52 6.15 27.22 -8.88
N VAL A 53 5.18 26.41 -8.46
CA VAL A 53 3.83 26.85 -8.02
C VAL A 53 3.60 26.62 -6.53
N ASP A 54 4.66 26.38 -5.75
CA ASP A 54 4.56 26.02 -4.33
C ASP A 54 3.83 27.08 -3.48
N ASP A 55 3.89 28.34 -3.89
CA ASP A 55 3.24 29.49 -3.26
C ASP A 55 1.70 29.50 -3.41
N PHE A 56 1.13 28.59 -4.22
CA PHE A 56 -0.30 28.48 -4.44
C PHE A 56 -0.90 27.39 -3.53
N GLU A 57 -2.12 27.65 -3.06
CA GLU A 57 -2.83 26.83 -2.07
C GLU A 57 -3.34 25.51 -2.69
N GLY A 58 -2.93 24.39 -2.08
CA GLY A 58 -3.46 23.06 -2.37
C GLY A 58 -3.27 22.56 -3.80
N GLU A 59 -3.75 21.35 -4.08
CA GLU A 59 -3.64 20.71 -5.40
C GLU A 59 -4.40 21.51 -6.48
N ILE A 60 -5.61 21.99 -6.16
CA ILE A 60 -6.46 22.74 -7.08
C ILE A 60 -5.80 24.07 -7.47
N GLY A 61 -5.37 24.89 -6.49
CA GLY A 61 -4.79 26.20 -6.75
C GLY A 61 -3.49 26.12 -7.56
N ARG A 62 -2.64 25.15 -7.22
CA ARG A 62 -1.40 24.88 -7.95
C ARG A 62 -1.65 24.40 -9.37
N SER A 63 -2.60 23.49 -9.57
CA SER A 63 -2.92 22.95 -10.89
C SER A 63 -3.48 24.02 -11.83
N PHE A 64 -4.41 24.86 -11.35
CA PHE A 64 -4.90 25.99 -12.15
C PHE A 64 -3.80 26.99 -12.47
N GLU A 65 -2.86 27.22 -11.56
CA GLU A 65 -1.71 28.06 -11.86
C GLU A 65 -0.79 27.46 -12.93
N ILE A 66 -0.55 26.15 -12.89
CA ILE A 66 0.16 25.43 -13.96
C ILE A 66 -0.55 25.65 -15.30
N LEU A 67 -1.88 25.50 -15.35
CA LEU A 67 -2.64 25.74 -16.58
C LEU A 67 -2.50 27.16 -17.12
N ARG A 68 -2.54 28.19 -16.24
CA ARG A 68 -2.32 29.58 -16.63
C ARG A 68 -0.94 29.78 -17.25
N ARG A 69 0.10 29.25 -16.60
CA ARG A 69 1.49 29.38 -17.06
C ARG A 69 1.74 28.63 -18.35
N THR A 70 1.16 27.43 -18.49
CA THR A 70 1.19 26.66 -19.73
C THR A 70 0.52 27.42 -20.87
N SER A 71 -0.64 28.03 -20.64
CA SER A 71 -1.30 28.88 -21.64
C SER A 71 -0.42 30.05 -22.08
N LEU A 72 0.17 30.78 -21.14
CA LEU A 72 1.06 31.90 -21.45
C LEU A 72 2.31 31.45 -22.22
N ALA A 73 2.91 30.31 -21.85
CA ALA A 73 4.08 29.76 -22.53
C ALA A 73 3.75 29.31 -23.96
N VAL A 74 2.60 28.66 -24.17
CA VAL A 74 2.13 28.26 -25.50
C VAL A 74 1.80 29.48 -26.37
N ALA A 75 1.14 30.50 -25.81
CA ALA A 75 0.85 31.75 -26.51
C ALA A 75 2.15 32.47 -26.93
N LYS A 76 3.15 32.49 -26.04
CA LYS A 76 4.49 33.04 -26.32
C LYS A 76 5.22 32.27 -27.41
N ALA A 77 5.20 30.93 -27.38
CA ALA A 77 5.79 30.10 -28.43
C ALA A 77 5.12 30.36 -29.79
N LYS A 78 3.78 30.38 -29.83
CA LYS A 78 3.01 30.70 -31.03
C LYS A 78 3.34 32.09 -31.58
N ALA A 79 3.40 33.11 -30.72
CA ALA A 79 3.74 34.47 -31.11
C ALA A 79 5.16 34.59 -31.68
N ALA A 80 6.07 33.72 -31.24
CA ALA A 80 7.44 33.63 -31.76
C ALA A 80 7.57 32.81 -33.06
N ASN A 81 6.45 32.38 -33.68
CA ASN A 81 6.44 31.42 -34.80
C ASN A 81 7.23 30.14 -34.47
N SER A 82 7.12 29.67 -33.23
CA SER A 82 7.72 28.42 -32.75
C SER A 82 6.61 27.40 -32.48
N PHE A 83 6.79 26.15 -32.92
CA PHE A 83 5.82 25.09 -32.66
C PHE A 83 5.83 24.71 -31.17
N PRO A 84 4.71 24.84 -30.44
CA PRO A 84 4.67 24.48 -29.03
C PRO A 84 4.55 22.96 -28.86
N LEU A 85 5.56 22.34 -28.23
CA LEU A 85 5.53 20.96 -27.78
C LEU A 85 5.42 20.95 -26.24
N VAL A 86 4.26 20.60 -25.71
CA VAL A 86 4.06 20.56 -24.25
C VAL A 86 4.48 19.19 -23.73
N LEU A 87 5.50 19.14 -22.88
CA LEU A 87 5.86 17.94 -22.11
C LEU A 87 5.30 18.11 -20.70
N SER A 88 4.18 17.46 -20.43
CA SER A 88 3.46 17.54 -19.16
C SER A 88 3.44 16.20 -18.46
N GLY A 89 3.34 16.24 -17.13
CA GLY A 89 2.96 15.05 -16.36
C GLY A 89 1.45 14.79 -16.33
N ASN A 90 0.63 15.81 -16.52
CA ASN A 90 -0.83 15.70 -16.41
C ASN A 90 -1.54 16.01 -17.73
N CYS A 91 -2.62 15.27 -18.03
CA CYS A 91 -3.42 15.39 -19.25
C CYS A 91 -4.27 16.67 -19.30
N MET A 92 -4.65 17.20 -18.13
CA MET A 92 -5.28 18.51 -18.02
C MET A 92 -4.42 19.66 -18.59
N ALA A 93 -3.13 19.46 -18.86
CA ALA A 93 -2.30 20.43 -19.59
C ALA A 93 -2.85 20.76 -20.99
N SER A 94 -3.66 19.88 -21.59
CA SER A 94 -4.45 20.16 -22.79
C SER A 94 -5.28 21.44 -22.64
N VAL A 95 -5.72 21.77 -21.42
CA VAL A 95 -6.42 23.03 -21.12
C VAL A 95 -5.56 24.24 -21.36
N GLY A 96 -4.37 24.26 -20.74
CA GLY A 96 -3.41 25.34 -20.93
C GLY A 96 -3.01 25.47 -22.39
N ALA A 97 -2.73 24.35 -23.07
CA ALA A 97 -2.33 24.35 -24.47
C ALA A 97 -3.42 24.91 -25.39
N ALA A 98 -4.67 24.45 -25.26
CA ALA A 98 -5.78 24.94 -26.09
C ALA A 98 -6.04 26.44 -25.89
N CYS A 99 -6.04 26.91 -24.64
CA CYS A 99 -6.23 28.31 -24.31
C CYS A 99 -5.08 29.19 -24.86
N GLY A 100 -3.83 28.72 -24.72
CA GLY A 100 -2.65 29.42 -25.22
C GLY A 100 -2.56 29.47 -26.74
N LEU A 101 -3.04 28.43 -27.42
CA LEU A 101 -3.19 28.43 -28.87
C LEU A 101 -4.18 29.50 -29.33
N GLY A 102 -5.26 29.75 -28.58
CA GLY A 102 -6.24 30.80 -28.88
C GLY A 102 -6.88 30.65 -30.26
N VAL A 103 -7.08 29.42 -30.72
CA VAL A 103 -7.67 29.09 -32.03
C VAL A 103 -9.18 28.87 -31.86
N LYS A 104 -10.00 29.70 -32.53
CA LYS A 104 -11.46 29.69 -32.36
C LYS A 104 -12.13 28.39 -32.84
N ASP A 105 -11.57 27.77 -33.88
CA ASP A 105 -12.10 26.54 -34.48
C ASP A 105 -11.08 25.39 -34.34
N LEU A 106 -10.54 25.23 -33.14
CA LEU A 106 -9.60 24.16 -32.77
C LEU A 106 -10.35 22.82 -32.69
N LYS A 107 -9.77 21.79 -33.31
CA LYS A 107 -10.21 20.40 -33.18
C LYS A 107 -9.19 19.60 -32.38
N PHE A 108 -9.54 18.38 -32.01
CA PHE A 108 -8.71 17.50 -31.20
C PHE A 108 -8.57 16.14 -31.85
N ILE A 109 -7.35 15.62 -31.80
CA ILE A 109 -7.07 14.19 -31.98
C ILE A 109 -6.46 13.75 -30.64
N TYR A 110 -7.23 12.97 -29.88
CA TYR A 110 -6.95 12.66 -28.48
C TYR A 110 -6.64 11.17 -28.34
N PHE A 111 -5.35 10.87 -28.21
CA PHE A 111 -4.87 9.52 -27.97
C PHE A 111 -4.83 9.31 -26.45
N ASP A 112 -5.76 8.50 -25.94
CA ASP A 112 -5.90 8.25 -24.51
C ASP A 112 -6.72 6.96 -24.29
N ALA A 113 -6.44 6.22 -23.22
CA ALA A 113 -7.28 5.12 -22.79
C ALA A 113 -8.59 5.59 -22.10
N HIS A 114 -8.60 6.81 -21.57
CA HIS A 114 -9.64 7.44 -20.75
C HIS A 114 -10.28 8.67 -21.43
N ASP A 115 -11.43 9.12 -20.94
CA ASP A 115 -12.18 10.21 -21.56
C ASP A 115 -11.78 11.61 -21.09
N ASP A 116 -11.24 11.77 -19.87
CA ASP A 116 -10.91 13.07 -19.26
C ASP A 116 -12.07 14.10 -19.21
N MET A 117 -13.33 13.68 -19.39
CA MET A 117 -14.52 14.55 -19.36
C MET A 117 -15.21 14.57 -18.00
N ASP A 118 -14.55 14.06 -16.96
CA ASP A 118 -15.13 13.93 -15.65
C ASP A 118 -15.36 15.31 -15.01
N THR A 119 -16.44 15.44 -14.25
CA THR A 119 -16.75 16.64 -13.45
C THR A 119 -16.50 16.34 -11.97
N PRO A 120 -16.39 17.37 -11.09
CA PRO A 120 -16.35 17.15 -9.65
C PRO A 120 -17.53 16.34 -9.11
N SER A 121 -18.65 16.29 -9.84
CA SER A 121 -19.85 15.53 -9.46
C SER A 121 -19.86 14.09 -9.98
N THR A 122 -19.11 13.78 -11.04
CA THR A 122 -19.06 12.43 -11.64
C THR A 122 -17.81 11.67 -11.27
N ASN A 123 -16.73 12.36 -10.92
CA ASN A 123 -15.46 11.75 -10.60
C ASN A 123 -15.52 10.96 -9.28
N LYS A 124 -15.32 9.64 -9.37
CA LYS A 124 -15.46 8.70 -8.23
C LYS A 124 -14.15 8.44 -7.49
N ASN A 125 -13.01 8.65 -8.14
CA ASN A 125 -11.69 8.28 -7.61
C ASN A 125 -10.93 9.47 -6.99
N GLY A 126 -11.42 10.69 -7.18
CA GLY A 126 -10.77 11.93 -6.72
C GLY A 126 -9.58 12.36 -7.56
N TYR A 127 -9.37 11.78 -8.75
CA TYR A 127 -8.24 12.09 -9.61
C TYR A 127 -8.50 13.34 -10.43
N PHE A 128 -7.86 14.44 -10.04
CA PHE A 128 -8.11 15.77 -10.60
C PHE A 128 -7.76 15.89 -12.09
N ASP A 129 -6.82 15.08 -12.58
CA ASP A 129 -6.36 15.12 -13.97
C ASP A 129 -7.47 14.74 -14.97
N ALA A 130 -8.37 13.83 -14.56
CA ALA A 130 -9.48 13.31 -15.35
C ALA A 130 -10.56 14.34 -15.68
N MET A 131 -10.38 15.60 -15.28
CA MET A 131 -11.38 16.66 -15.45
C MET A 131 -11.00 17.70 -16.52
N GLY A 132 -9.85 17.54 -17.18
CA GLY A 132 -9.32 18.55 -18.11
C GLY A 132 -10.30 18.92 -19.24
N LEU A 133 -10.96 17.95 -19.86
CA LEU A 133 -11.88 18.22 -20.96
C LEU A 133 -13.23 18.75 -20.48
N SER A 134 -13.66 18.44 -19.25
CA SER A 134 -14.86 19.09 -18.68
C SER A 134 -14.61 20.55 -18.33
N MET A 135 -13.38 20.90 -17.91
CA MET A 135 -12.96 22.29 -17.73
C MET A 135 -13.02 23.05 -19.05
N LEU A 136 -12.46 22.49 -20.14
CA LEU A 136 -12.47 23.11 -21.47
C LEU A 136 -13.88 23.36 -22.01
N ALA A 137 -14.80 22.42 -21.76
CA ALA A 137 -16.19 22.54 -22.17
C ALA A 137 -16.99 23.54 -21.32
N GLY A 138 -16.38 24.12 -20.28
CA GLY A 138 -17.05 24.99 -19.32
C GLY A 138 -18.07 24.26 -18.44
N LYS A 139 -17.94 22.93 -18.29
CA LYS A 139 -18.82 22.09 -17.47
C LYS A 139 -18.36 21.98 -16.02
N SER A 140 -17.10 22.31 -15.72
CA SER A 140 -16.56 22.24 -14.37
C SER A 140 -15.64 23.41 -14.04
N TRP A 141 -15.43 23.64 -12.74
CA TRP A 141 -14.48 24.62 -12.19
C TRP A 141 -14.59 26.04 -12.75
N HIS A 142 -15.80 26.48 -13.11
CA HIS A 142 -16.09 27.67 -13.93
C HIS A 142 -15.18 28.87 -13.64
N TRP A 143 -15.19 29.37 -12.39
CA TRP A 143 -14.39 30.54 -12.01
C TRP A 143 -12.88 30.34 -12.25
N HIS A 144 -12.34 29.17 -11.89
CA HIS A 144 -10.91 28.91 -11.97
C HIS A 144 -10.46 28.76 -13.42
N THR A 145 -11.25 28.08 -14.25
CA THR A 145 -10.99 27.90 -15.68
C THR A 145 -11.10 29.23 -16.43
N GLU A 146 -12.05 30.09 -16.08
CA GLU A 146 -12.19 31.44 -16.64
C GLU A 146 -10.96 32.32 -16.41
N GLN A 147 -10.16 32.05 -15.36
CA GLN A 147 -8.92 32.78 -15.12
C GLN A 147 -7.75 32.32 -16.00
N ILE A 148 -7.92 31.31 -16.85
CA ILE A 148 -6.88 30.83 -17.74
C ILE A 148 -6.83 31.77 -18.96
N PRO A 149 -5.69 32.43 -19.24
CA PRO A 149 -5.58 33.34 -20.37
C PRO A 149 -5.96 32.63 -21.68
N GLY A 150 -6.83 33.26 -22.48
CA GLY A 150 -7.29 32.70 -23.76
C GLY A 150 -8.41 31.65 -23.64
N TYR A 151 -8.92 31.39 -22.44
CA TYR A 151 -10.04 30.48 -22.24
C TYR A 151 -11.33 31.02 -22.89
N ALA A 152 -12.02 30.12 -23.58
CA ALA A 152 -13.41 30.25 -23.96
C ALA A 152 -14.03 28.83 -23.95
N PRO A 153 -15.25 28.64 -23.42
CA PRO A 153 -15.89 27.34 -23.40
C PRO A 153 -15.98 26.71 -24.79
N MET A 154 -15.56 25.45 -24.90
CA MET A 154 -15.50 24.73 -26.16
C MET A 154 -16.67 23.76 -26.32
N ASN A 155 -17.21 23.67 -27.53
CA ASN A 155 -18.12 22.60 -27.92
C ASN A 155 -17.33 21.51 -28.68
N TYR A 156 -17.48 20.26 -28.27
CA TYR A 156 -16.80 19.11 -28.87
C TYR A 156 -17.52 18.51 -30.08
N ASP A 157 -18.79 18.86 -30.31
CA ASP A 157 -19.60 18.26 -31.39
C ASP A 157 -18.89 18.35 -32.74
N LYS A 158 -18.51 17.17 -33.29
CA LYS A 158 -17.76 17.01 -34.55
C LYS A 158 -16.37 17.66 -34.59
N ARG A 159 -15.82 18.05 -33.45
CA ARG A 159 -14.49 18.67 -33.31
C ARG A 159 -13.49 17.77 -32.58
N PHE A 160 -13.92 16.59 -32.15
CA PHE A 160 -13.12 15.75 -31.27
C PHE A 160 -13.10 14.31 -31.80
N LEU A 161 -11.89 13.77 -31.99
CA LEU A 161 -11.66 12.38 -32.36
C LEU A 161 -10.81 11.71 -31.28
N TYR A 162 -11.38 10.73 -30.58
CA TYR A 162 -10.62 9.85 -29.69
C TYR A 162 -9.98 8.70 -30.47
N VAL A 163 -8.78 8.31 -30.03
CA VAL A 163 -8.07 7.14 -30.53
C VAL A 163 -7.59 6.30 -29.35
N GLY A 164 -8.05 5.04 -29.26
CA GLY A 164 -7.63 4.12 -28.21
C GLY A 164 -8.48 4.10 -26.93
N LEU A 165 -9.57 4.89 -26.89
CA LEU A 165 -10.48 4.99 -25.75
C LEU A 165 -11.06 3.60 -25.42
N ARG A 166 -10.92 3.17 -24.16
CA ARG A 166 -11.37 1.82 -23.76
C ARG A 166 -11.68 1.68 -22.27
N ASP A 167 -10.97 2.39 -21.39
CA ASP A 167 -11.20 2.34 -19.94
C ASP A 167 -12.18 3.42 -19.49
N VAL A 168 -13.45 3.18 -19.80
CA VAL A 168 -14.56 4.09 -19.50
C VAL A 168 -15.80 3.32 -19.07
N ASP A 169 -16.43 3.79 -17.99
CA ASP A 169 -17.72 3.27 -17.51
C ASP A 169 -18.90 3.74 -18.36
N ASP A 170 -20.11 3.23 -18.10
CA ASP A 170 -21.30 3.56 -18.88
C ASP A 170 -21.65 5.07 -18.85
N VAL A 171 -21.34 5.77 -17.75
CA VAL A 171 -21.58 7.21 -17.61
C VAL A 171 -20.59 8.00 -18.45
N GLN A 172 -19.32 7.60 -18.43
CA GLN A 172 -18.26 8.20 -19.25
C GLN A 172 -18.55 7.95 -20.75
N ARG A 173 -18.90 6.72 -21.14
CA ARG A 173 -19.31 6.38 -22.52
C ARG A 173 -20.47 7.25 -23.00
N LYS A 174 -21.48 7.44 -22.16
CA LYS A 174 -22.61 8.33 -22.46
C LYS A 174 -22.17 9.80 -22.58
N THR A 175 -21.27 10.25 -21.71
CA THR A 175 -20.74 11.62 -21.73
C THR A 175 -19.98 11.91 -23.03
N VAL A 176 -19.15 10.97 -23.49
CA VAL A 176 -18.42 11.05 -24.76
C VAL A 176 -19.39 11.10 -25.95
N ALA A 177 -20.44 10.28 -25.94
CA ALA A 177 -21.47 10.29 -26.99
C ALA A 177 -22.26 11.60 -27.01
N GLU A 178 -22.65 12.13 -25.84
CA GLU A 178 -23.34 13.41 -25.70
C GLU A 178 -22.47 14.61 -26.08
N ALA A 179 -21.14 14.48 -25.96
CA ALA A 179 -20.19 15.47 -26.44
C ALA A 179 -20.09 15.51 -27.97
N GLY A 180 -20.65 14.53 -28.69
CA GLY A 180 -20.59 14.45 -30.15
C GLY A 180 -19.18 14.13 -30.67
N ALA A 181 -18.38 13.41 -29.88
CA ALA A 181 -17.04 12.98 -30.25
C ALA A 181 -17.09 11.73 -31.14
N ASP A 182 -16.22 11.70 -32.15
CA ASP A 182 -15.93 10.49 -32.91
C ASP A 182 -14.92 9.65 -32.09
N VAL A 183 -15.03 8.32 -32.12
CA VAL A 183 -14.21 7.43 -31.28
C VAL A 183 -13.74 6.22 -32.06
N ILE A 184 -12.42 6.01 -32.05
CA ILE A 184 -11.80 4.74 -32.41
C ILE A 184 -11.56 3.98 -31.10
N TRP A 185 -12.48 3.05 -30.80
CA TRP A 185 -12.48 2.27 -29.57
C TRP A 185 -11.34 1.26 -29.53
N GLY A 186 -10.70 1.12 -28.37
CA GLY A 186 -9.87 -0.05 -28.07
C GLY A 186 -10.72 -1.24 -27.61
N ASP A 187 -10.16 -2.44 -27.74
CA ASP A 187 -10.83 -3.69 -27.39
C ASP A 187 -9.79 -4.67 -26.82
N ALA A 188 -10.02 -5.14 -25.59
CA ALA A 188 -9.11 -6.06 -24.91
C ALA A 188 -9.19 -7.49 -25.47
N GLU A 189 -10.30 -7.85 -26.12
CA GLU A 189 -10.55 -9.19 -26.67
C GLU A 189 -10.19 -9.28 -28.16
N LYS A 190 -10.25 -8.16 -28.89
CA LYS A 190 -10.06 -8.14 -30.35
C LYS A 190 -8.98 -7.15 -30.76
N HIS A 191 -8.19 -7.56 -31.74
CA HIS A 191 -7.24 -6.65 -32.37
C HIS A 191 -7.97 -5.55 -33.15
N VAL A 192 -7.58 -4.30 -32.91
CA VAL A 192 -8.09 -3.11 -33.59
C VAL A 192 -7.00 -2.57 -34.51
N ASP A 193 -7.34 -2.36 -35.78
CA ASP A 193 -6.47 -1.64 -36.73
C ASP A 193 -6.58 -0.13 -36.52
N PHE A 194 -5.90 0.37 -35.47
CA PHE A 194 -5.95 1.78 -35.09
C PHE A 194 -5.42 2.69 -36.21
N ALA A 195 -4.34 2.29 -36.88
CA ALA A 195 -3.74 3.08 -37.96
C ALA A 195 -4.66 3.19 -39.18
N GLY A 196 -5.30 2.09 -39.58
CA GLY A 196 -6.26 2.06 -40.69
C GLY A 196 -7.52 2.86 -40.39
N GLU A 197 -8.12 2.69 -39.21
CA GLU A 197 -9.32 3.44 -38.82
C GLU A 197 -9.03 4.94 -38.64
N LEU A 198 -7.87 5.32 -38.08
CA LEU A 198 -7.49 6.73 -37.99
C LEU A 198 -7.30 7.34 -39.38
N SER A 199 -6.59 6.66 -40.29
CA SER A 199 -6.41 7.12 -41.68
C SER A 199 -7.75 7.38 -42.36
N LYS A 200 -8.70 6.45 -42.23
CA LYS A 200 -10.07 6.57 -42.76
C LYS A 200 -10.83 7.76 -42.17
N HIS A 201 -10.71 8.02 -40.87
CA HIS A 201 -11.33 9.22 -40.26
C HIS A 201 -10.71 10.51 -40.80
N LEU A 202 -9.37 10.55 -40.93
CA LEU A 202 -8.64 11.71 -41.44
C LEU A 202 -8.89 11.99 -42.94
N GLU A 203 -9.22 10.96 -43.72
CA GLU A 203 -9.68 11.12 -45.11
C GLU A 203 -11.10 11.67 -45.21
N GLN A 204 -11.97 11.30 -44.27
CA GLN A 204 -13.39 11.69 -44.26
C GLN A 204 -13.64 13.05 -43.60
N ARG A 205 -12.73 13.50 -42.74
CA ARG A 205 -12.91 14.67 -41.87
C ARG A 205 -11.69 15.57 -41.93
N ASN A 206 -11.92 16.87 -42.16
CA ASN A 206 -10.88 17.88 -41.98
C ASN A 206 -10.84 18.32 -40.50
N LEU A 207 -9.85 17.83 -39.77
CA LEU A 207 -9.60 18.19 -38.37
C LEU A 207 -8.59 19.34 -38.25
N SER A 208 -8.16 19.97 -39.34
CA SER A 208 -7.28 21.13 -39.27
C SER A 208 -8.03 22.41 -38.90
N PRO A 209 -7.50 23.26 -38.00
CA PRO A 209 -6.36 23.03 -37.10
C PRO A 209 -6.70 22.10 -35.92
N ALA A 210 -5.82 21.13 -35.63
CA ALA A 210 -5.93 20.20 -34.50
C ALA A 210 -4.86 20.42 -33.43
N LEU A 211 -5.26 20.25 -32.16
CA LEU A 211 -4.39 19.90 -31.05
C LEU A 211 -4.32 18.37 -30.98
N VAL A 212 -3.11 17.83 -31.07
CA VAL A 212 -2.85 16.40 -30.87
C VAL A 212 -2.44 16.19 -29.42
N HIS A 213 -3.23 15.42 -28.70
CA HIS A 213 -2.93 14.99 -27.33
C HIS A 213 -2.51 13.53 -27.37
N LEU A 214 -1.43 13.19 -26.67
CA LEU A 214 -0.92 11.85 -26.55
C LEU A 214 -0.68 11.54 -25.08
N ASP A 215 -1.64 10.88 -24.44
CA ASP A 215 -1.39 10.13 -23.21
C ASP A 215 -0.70 8.82 -23.59
N LEU A 216 0.31 8.46 -22.82
CA LEU A 216 1.09 7.27 -23.05
C LEU A 216 0.40 6.00 -22.51
N ASP A 217 -0.66 6.11 -21.70
CA ASP A 217 -1.51 4.95 -21.35
C ASP A 217 -2.46 4.52 -22.48
N VAL A 218 -2.53 5.27 -23.58
CA VAL A 218 -3.19 4.83 -24.81
C VAL A 218 -2.56 3.55 -25.35
N LEU A 219 -1.29 3.32 -25.04
CA LEU A 219 -0.56 2.12 -25.39
C LEU A 219 -1.10 0.90 -24.63
N ASP A 220 -1.02 -0.26 -25.26
CA ASP A 220 -1.36 -1.51 -24.62
C ASP A 220 -0.41 -1.77 -23.44
N GLU A 221 -0.95 -2.28 -22.34
CA GLU A 221 -0.16 -2.62 -21.14
C GLU A 221 1.03 -3.57 -21.42
N LYS A 222 0.97 -4.35 -22.50
CA LYS A 222 2.06 -5.24 -22.94
C LYS A 222 3.23 -4.50 -23.59
N VAL A 223 3.00 -3.33 -24.19
CA VAL A 223 4.07 -2.43 -24.66
C VAL A 223 4.82 -1.90 -23.44
N GLY A 224 4.06 -1.56 -22.40
CA GLY A 224 4.49 -1.49 -21.00
C GLY A 224 3.71 -0.45 -20.19
N LYS A 225 4.15 -0.18 -18.97
CA LYS A 225 3.43 0.65 -17.98
C LYS A 225 4.04 2.02 -17.76
N VAL A 226 3.49 3.05 -18.42
CA VAL A 226 4.04 4.43 -18.41
C VAL A 226 3.55 5.27 -17.24
N ASN A 227 2.32 5.02 -16.79
CA ASN A 227 1.75 5.62 -15.59
C ASN A 227 1.12 4.49 -14.74
N GLY A 228 0.12 4.78 -13.91
CA GLY A 228 -0.58 3.77 -13.09
C GLY A 228 -2.03 3.54 -13.51
N PHE A 229 -2.36 3.89 -14.75
CA PHE A 229 -3.67 3.83 -15.37
C PHE A 229 -3.63 3.03 -16.68
N GLU A 230 -2.66 2.11 -16.82
CA GLU A 230 -2.58 1.24 -17.98
C GLU A 230 -3.81 0.33 -18.14
N SER A 231 -4.22 0.06 -19.38
CA SER A 231 -5.31 -0.86 -19.70
C SER A 231 -5.00 -1.70 -20.94
N SER A 232 -5.52 -2.93 -21.00
CA SER A 232 -5.34 -3.84 -22.14
C SER A 232 -6.19 -3.46 -23.34
N GLY A 233 -5.81 -3.92 -24.53
CA GLY A 233 -6.50 -3.59 -25.79
C GLY A 233 -6.09 -2.25 -26.39
N GLY A 234 -4.90 -1.76 -26.05
CA GLY A 234 -4.37 -0.47 -26.48
C GLY A 234 -3.53 -0.53 -27.75
N LEU A 235 -2.97 0.63 -28.12
CA LEU A 235 -2.09 0.73 -29.29
C LEU A 235 -0.77 -0.01 -29.05
N GLN A 236 -0.28 -0.68 -30.08
CA GLN A 236 1.08 -1.21 -30.12
C GLN A 236 2.07 -0.12 -30.56
N GLU A 237 3.35 -0.33 -30.30
CA GLU A 237 4.43 0.55 -30.78
C GLU A 237 4.35 0.78 -32.31
N GLU A 238 3.95 -0.25 -33.05
CA GLU A 238 3.83 -0.22 -34.50
C GLU A 238 2.68 0.66 -34.99
N ASP A 239 1.58 0.78 -34.23
CA ASP A 239 0.41 1.59 -34.60
C ASP A 239 0.75 3.10 -34.62
N LEU A 240 1.72 3.53 -33.81
CA LEU A 240 2.20 4.91 -33.77
C LEU A 240 3.30 5.20 -34.81
N ILE A 241 4.07 4.19 -35.22
CA ILE A 241 5.34 4.36 -35.95
C ILE A 241 5.26 3.89 -37.41
N GLN A 242 4.60 2.75 -37.69
CA GLN A 242 4.71 2.05 -38.97
C GLN A 242 3.80 2.57 -40.08
N SER A 243 2.97 3.58 -39.83
CA SER A 243 2.22 4.24 -40.90
C SER A 243 2.91 5.57 -41.28
N PRO A 244 3.83 5.59 -42.25
CA PRO A 244 4.44 6.82 -42.76
C PRO A 244 3.41 7.84 -43.26
N ASN A 245 2.21 7.37 -43.65
CA ASN A 245 1.08 8.23 -44.00
C ASN A 245 0.41 8.85 -42.76
N LEU A 246 0.38 8.18 -41.61
CA LEU A 246 -0.32 8.65 -40.42
C LEU A 246 0.40 9.81 -39.75
N SER A 247 1.72 9.72 -39.59
CA SER A 247 2.55 10.82 -39.06
C SER A 247 2.41 12.06 -39.94
N GLU A 248 2.49 11.90 -41.26
CA GLU A 248 2.31 13.00 -42.21
C GLU A 248 0.87 13.56 -42.22
N GLN A 249 -0.14 12.70 -42.13
CA GLN A 249 -1.55 13.12 -42.08
C GLN A 249 -1.87 13.86 -40.78
N MET A 250 -1.41 13.37 -39.63
CA MET A 250 -1.57 14.05 -38.33
C MET A 250 -0.87 15.42 -38.34
N ILE A 251 0.35 15.49 -38.90
CA ILE A 251 1.07 16.76 -39.08
C ILE A 251 0.25 17.73 -39.97
N ARG A 252 -0.36 17.26 -41.06
CA ARG A 252 -1.26 18.08 -41.91
C ARG A 252 -2.49 18.60 -41.17
N GLN A 253 -2.98 17.88 -40.14
CA GLN A 253 -4.09 18.34 -39.32
C GLN A 253 -3.67 19.38 -38.28
N THR A 254 -2.40 19.46 -37.90
CA THR A 254 -1.95 20.52 -36.96
C THR A 254 -2.00 21.91 -37.63
N THR A 255 -2.12 22.95 -36.79
CA THR A 255 -2.54 24.30 -37.22
C THR A 255 -1.84 24.85 -38.48
N PRO A 256 -2.57 25.31 -39.52
CA PRO A 256 -2.03 25.65 -40.84
C PRO A 256 -1.15 26.91 -40.88
N THR A 257 -1.03 27.64 -39.77
CA THR A 257 -0.05 28.75 -39.67
C THR A 257 1.39 28.28 -39.48
N ILE A 258 1.61 26.99 -39.21
CA ILE A 258 2.91 26.36 -39.00
C ILE A 258 3.08 25.27 -40.07
N GLU A 259 3.38 25.67 -41.30
CA GLU A 259 3.81 24.71 -42.32
C GLU A 259 5.18 24.13 -41.92
N SER A 260 5.24 22.79 -41.88
CA SER A 260 6.41 21.91 -41.80
C SER A 260 7.42 22.11 -40.65
N LEU A 261 7.32 21.26 -39.63
CA LEU A 261 8.46 20.62 -38.96
C LEU A 261 8.17 19.10 -38.90
N PRO A 262 9.17 18.22 -39.11
CA PRO A 262 9.04 17.03 -39.93
C PRO A 262 8.63 15.79 -39.14
N THR A 263 8.28 14.73 -39.87
CA THR A 263 8.14 13.31 -39.46
C THR A 263 9.14 12.88 -38.36
N ASP A 264 10.31 13.52 -38.39
CA ASP A 264 11.40 13.55 -37.44
C ASP A 264 11.04 13.75 -35.95
N VAL A 265 9.97 14.47 -35.57
CA VAL A 265 9.59 14.65 -34.15
C VAL A 265 9.01 13.37 -33.56
N LEU A 266 8.13 12.68 -34.31
CA LEU A 266 7.58 11.38 -33.91
C LEU A 266 8.67 10.31 -33.95
N THR A 267 9.58 10.37 -34.93
CA THR A 267 10.78 9.51 -34.99
C THR A 267 11.80 9.82 -33.88
N ALA A 268 11.90 11.06 -33.41
CA ALA A 268 12.73 11.45 -32.28
C ALA A 268 12.13 10.96 -30.95
N LEU A 269 10.81 11.07 -30.80
CA LEU A 269 10.08 10.48 -29.67
C LEU A 269 10.25 8.95 -29.65
N ASP A 270 10.17 8.26 -30.79
CA ASP A 270 10.41 6.82 -30.92
C ASP A 270 11.78 6.39 -30.33
N LYS A 271 12.89 7.01 -30.78
CA LYS A 271 14.23 6.64 -30.30
C LYS A 271 14.53 7.08 -28.88
N CYS A 272 13.87 8.12 -28.37
CA CYS A 272 13.98 8.52 -26.98
C CYS A 272 13.12 7.65 -26.07
N VAL A 273 11.94 7.20 -26.52
CA VAL A 273 11.07 6.31 -25.75
C VAL A 273 11.56 4.86 -25.82
N ASN A 274 12.30 4.47 -26.87
CA ASN A 274 12.99 3.18 -27.08
C ASN A 274 12.42 2.08 -26.18
N PHE A 275 11.25 1.56 -26.56
CA PHE A 275 10.41 0.71 -25.72
C PHE A 275 11.15 -0.56 -25.23
N LYS A 276 12.18 -1.01 -25.97
CA LYS A 276 13.12 -2.06 -25.54
C LYS A 276 14.07 -1.61 -24.44
N ALA A 277 14.60 -0.39 -24.50
CA ALA A 277 15.41 0.19 -23.43
C ALA A 277 14.56 0.60 -22.22
N TRP A 278 13.28 0.90 -22.41
CA TRP A 278 12.35 1.17 -21.32
C TRP A 278 12.05 -0.10 -20.50
N SER A 279 11.72 -1.20 -21.18
CA SER A 279 11.64 -2.56 -20.60
C SER A 279 12.96 -3.02 -19.96
N ALA A 280 14.11 -2.76 -20.61
CA ALA A 280 15.43 -3.12 -20.08
C ALA A 280 15.91 -2.19 -18.94
N SER A 281 15.50 -0.92 -18.91
CA SER A 281 15.92 0.04 -17.87
C SER A 281 15.19 -0.17 -16.55
N GLN A 282 13.98 -0.74 -16.55
CA GLN A 282 13.36 -1.26 -15.34
C GLN A 282 14.11 -2.48 -14.77
N LYS A 283 14.78 -3.27 -15.62
CA LYS A 283 15.64 -4.39 -15.20
C LYS A 283 17.04 -3.97 -14.72
N VAL A 284 17.52 -2.77 -15.08
CA VAL A 284 18.92 -2.35 -14.81
C VAL A 284 19.04 -1.19 -13.81
N GLN A 285 18.02 -0.36 -13.59
CA GLN A 285 18.10 0.72 -12.57
C GLN A 285 17.92 0.25 -11.11
N GLY A 286 17.73 -1.05 -10.89
CA GLY A 286 17.94 -1.70 -9.59
C GLY A 286 19.41 -1.94 -9.23
N ALA A 287 20.37 -1.62 -10.13
CA ALA A 287 21.79 -1.82 -9.90
C ALA A 287 22.64 -0.64 -10.40
N SER A 288 23.35 -0.01 -9.45
CA SER A 288 24.50 0.89 -9.64
C SER A 288 24.26 2.32 -10.21
N SER A 289 24.38 3.32 -9.34
CA SER A 289 25.32 4.45 -9.50
C SER A 289 25.16 5.47 -8.35
N ALA A 290 25.63 5.09 -7.16
CA ALA A 290 26.10 6.07 -6.17
C ALA A 290 27.51 6.51 -6.60
N GLY A 291 27.57 7.48 -7.53
CA GLY A 291 28.80 8.20 -7.82
C GLY A 291 28.91 9.38 -6.85
N GLU A 292 29.81 9.29 -5.87
CA GLU A 292 30.20 10.41 -5.01
C GLU A 292 30.78 11.57 -5.86
N GLY A 293 29.97 12.58 -6.16
CA GLY A 293 30.45 13.84 -6.70
C GLY A 293 31.12 14.68 -5.61
N ARG A 294 32.45 14.65 -5.52
CA ARG A 294 33.23 15.55 -4.66
C ARG A 294 33.55 16.85 -5.42
N LEU A 295 33.03 17.98 -4.93
CA LEU A 295 33.53 19.32 -5.28
C LEU A 295 34.15 19.95 -4.01
N ASN A 296 35.44 20.30 -4.06
CA ASN A 296 36.15 21.07 -3.03
C ASN A 296 36.13 20.50 -1.60
N GLY A 297 36.21 19.17 -1.44
CA GLY A 297 36.50 18.55 -0.13
C GLY A 297 35.41 18.72 0.95
N LYS A 298 34.18 19.10 0.57
CA LYS A 298 33.02 19.12 1.46
C LYS A 298 31.90 18.25 0.88
N ALA A 299 31.32 17.39 1.70
CA ALA A 299 30.14 16.59 1.34
C ALA A 299 28.92 17.50 1.20
N CYS A 300 28.28 17.51 0.02
CA CYS A 300 26.95 18.06 -0.17
C CYS A 300 25.92 17.03 0.28
N PRO A 301 25.02 17.33 1.23
CA PRO A 301 23.83 16.53 1.41
C PRO A 301 22.96 16.74 0.18
N GLY A 302 22.76 15.69 -0.63
CA GLY A 302 21.73 15.70 -1.67
C GLY A 302 20.35 15.99 -1.06
N PRO A 303 19.36 16.40 -1.87
CA PRO A 303 18.01 16.64 -1.36
C PRO A 303 17.48 15.35 -0.68
N PRO A 304 16.80 15.47 0.47
CA PRO A 304 16.30 14.31 1.20
C PRO A 304 15.33 13.51 0.32
N ALA A 305 15.52 12.19 0.27
CA ALA A 305 14.62 11.29 -0.43
C ALA A 305 13.19 11.42 0.15
N ARG A 306 12.23 11.83 -0.67
CA ARG A 306 10.85 12.09 -0.24
C ARG A 306 10.08 10.77 -0.21
N HIS A 307 9.75 10.28 0.98
CA HIS A 307 8.96 9.05 1.17
C HIS A 307 7.60 9.40 1.77
N THR A 308 6.53 9.12 1.03
CA THR A 308 5.16 9.44 1.44
C THR A 308 4.54 8.24 2.15
N PHE A 309 4.23 8.39 3.43
CA PHE A 309 3.45 7.42 4.19
C PHE A 309 1.95 7.66 3.93
N ARG A 310 1.28 6.73 3.25
CA ARG A 310 -0.16 6.82 2.90
C ARG A 310 -1.03 5.98 3.84
N ASP A 311 -1.48 6.62 4.92
CA ASP A 311 -2.66 6.22 5.66
C ASP A 311 -3.58 7.45 5.76
N LEU A 312 -4.83 7.33 5.32
CA LEU A 312 -5.78 8.44 5.22
C LEU A 312 -6.74 8.53 6.42
N GLY A 313 -6.58 7.66 7.44
CA GLY A 313 -7.52 7.55 8.55
C GLY A 313 -8.89 6.94 8.15
N PRO A 314 -9.80 6.71 9.12
CA PRO A 314 -11.11 6.12 8.85
C PRO A 314 -11.97 7.02 7.95
N ARG A 315 -12.71 6.42 7.01
CA ARG A 315 -13.74 7.12 6.22
C ARG A 315 -14.99 7.25 7.09
N LEU A 316 -15.25 8.42 7.66
CA LEU A 316 -16.45 8.66 8.46
C LEU A 316 -17.69 8.67 7.56
N ASN A 317 -18.70 7.89 7.92
CA ASN A 317 -19.96 7.81 7.21
C ASN A 317 -20.81 9.06 7.53
N PRO A 318 -21.32 9.83 6.55
CA PRO A 318 -22.02 11.11 6.83
C PRO A 318 -23.35 10.98 7.60
N ARG A 319 -23.83 9.75 7.87
CA ARG A 319 -25.21 9.48 8.32
C ARG A 319 -25.39 9.16 9.81
N SER A 320 -24.36 9.26 10.65
CA SER A 320 -24.49 8.89 12.08
C SER A 320 -24.14 10.01 13.08
N THR A 321 -24.40 11.28 12.76
CA THR A 321 -24.29 12.37 13.74
C THR A 321 -25.66 13.03 13.97
N SER A 322 -26.45 12.42 14.84
CA SER A 322 -27.46 13.14 15.60
C SER A 322 -27.30 12.77 17.07
N TYR A 323 -26.55 13.57 17.82
CA TYR A 323 -26.62 13.56 19.28
C TYR A 323 -26.79 14.98 19.81
N VAL A 324 -27.79 15.08 20.67
CA VAL A 324 -28.23 16.26 21.41
C VAL A 324 -27.16 16.64 22.42
N VAL A 325 -26.79 17.92 22.45
CA VAL A 325 -25.89 18.49 23.45
C VAL A 325 -26.73 18.91 24.67
N GLU A 326 -26.55 18.23 25.80
CA GLU A 326 -26.92 18.76 27.11
C GLU A 326 -25.70 19.48 27.71
N GLU A 327 -25.87 20.78 27.99
CA GLU A 327 -24.90 21.64 28.65
C GLU A 327 -24.80 21.32 30.15
N ALA A 328 -23.57 21.14 30.66
CA ALA A 328 -23.29 21.27 32.08
C ALA A 328 -21.87 21.85 32.36
N SER A 329 -21.88 23.14 32.73
CA SER A 329 -21.07 23.84 33.74
C SER A 329 -19.53 23.71 33.79
N THR A 330 -18.87 24.83 33.45
CA THR A 330 -17.45 25.18 33.67
C THR A 330 -17.17 25.73 35.08
N PRO A 331 -15.98 25.50 35.70
CA PRO A 331 -15.45 26.28 36.82
C PRO A 331 -14.50 27.43 36.39
N PRO A 332 -14.18 28.43 37.25
CA PRO A 332 -13.87 29.79 36.83
C PRO A 332 -12.37 30.18 36.71
N GLU A 333 -12.12 30.99 35.67
CA GLU A 333 -11.23 32.16 35.45
C GLU A 333 -9.77 32.23 35.94
N GLN A 334 -8.86 32.43 34.97
CA GLN A 334 -7.72 33.35 35.06
C GLN A 334 -7.86 34.45 33.99
N GLN A 335 -7.39 35.65 34.35
CA GLN A 335 -7.76 36.95 33.84
C GLN A 335 -6.91 37.36 32.62
N GLU A 336 -7.49 37.40 31.42
CA GLU A 336 -6.83 37.88 30.19
C GLU A 336 -7.36 39.26 29.75
N ASN A 337 -6.44 40.12 29.30
CA ASN A 337 -6.77 41.43 28.72
C ASN A 337 -7.54 41.24 27.41
N ARG A 338 -8.80 41.69 27.37
CA ARG A 338 -9.64 41.56 26.17
C ARG A 338 -9.34 42.67 25.16
N LEU A 339 -8.73 42.30 24.03
CA LEU A 339 -8.57 43.17 22.87
C LEU A 339 -9.92 43.20 22.11
N THR A 340 -10.52 44.37 21.93
CA THR A 340 -11.79 44.49 21.19
C THR A 340 -11.62 45.46 20.03
N GLN A 341 -11.87 44.99 18.79
CA GLN A 341 -11.85 45.81 17.58
C GLN A 341 -13.12 46.68 17.56
N LEU A 342 -12.94 48.00 17.51
CA LEU A 342 -14.06 48.94 17.66
C LEU A 342 -14.65 49.39 16.33
N ASN A 343 -13.82 49.50 15.27
CA ASN A 343 -14.30 49.88 13.95
C ASN A 343 -13.28 49.56 12.86
N GLU A 344 -13.79 49.39 11.64
CA GLU A 344 -13.05 49.18 10.40
C GLU A 344 -13.45 50.27 9.39
N LYS A 345 -12.47 50.93 8.79
CA LYS A 345 -12.70 51.91 7.71
C LYS A 345 -11.79 51.63 6.53
N TYR A 346 -12.42 51.60 5.35
CA TYR A 346 -11.78 51.49 4.05
C TYR A 346 -11.61 52.89 3.47
N ALA A 347 -10.39 53.22 3.04
CA ALA A 347 -10.15 54.40 2.22
C ALA A 347 -10.32 54.04 0.74
N GLU A 348 -10.74 55.00 -0.09
CA GLU A 348 -11.01 54.80 -1.52
C GLU A 348 -9.76 54.36 -2.34
N ASN A 349 -8.56 54.49 -1.77
CA ASN A 349 -7.32 53.99 -2.36
C ASN A 349 -6.99 52.53 -1.97
N GLY A 350 -7.92 51.81 -1.33
CA GLY A 350 -7.77 50.40 -0.96
C GLY A 350 -6.99 50.13 0.33
N SER A 351 -6.59 51.17 1.08
CA SER A 351 -5.97 50.96 2.40
C SER A 351 -7.02 50.81 3.51
N VAL A 352 -6.80 49.85 4.42
CA VAL A 352 -7.68 49.53 5.55
C VAL A 352 -7.00 49.91 6.86
N THR A 353 -7.68 50.70 7.70
CA THR A 353 -7.17 51.06 9.02
C THR A 353 -8.02 50.43 10.12
N HIS A 354 -7.40 49.61 10.97
CA HIS A 354 -8.05 48.96 12.11
C HIS A 354 -7.80 49.72 13.42
N LYS A 355 -8.86 49.92 14.23
CA LYS A 355 -8.76 50.58 15.54
C LYS A 355 -9.18 49.64 16.67
N PHE A 356 -8.24 49.32 17.55
CA PHE A 356 -8.44 48.44 18.70
C PHE A 356 -8.50 49.23 20.02
N ARG A 357 -9.24 48.71 21.00
CA ARG A 357 -9.21 49.19 22.40
C ARG A 357 -8.86 48.04 23.33
N ILE A 358 -7.97 48.33 24.27
CA ILE A 358 -7.61 47.46 25.39
C ILE A 358 -8.33 48.01 26.61
N SER A 359 -9.18 47.21 27.25
CA SER A 359 -9.87 47.61 28.48
C SER A 359 -9.45 46.72 29.65
N GLN A 360 -8.95 47.34 30.71
CA GLN A 360 -8.70 46.69 32.01
C GLN A 360 -9.89 46.91 32.93
N SER A 361 -10.47 45.85 33.47
CA SER A 361 -11.54 45.94 34.48
C SER A 361 -10.95 46.09 35.88
N GLY A 362 -11.04 47.28 36.48
CA GLY A 362 -10.69 47.53 37.88
C GLY A 362 -11.80 47.11 38.87
N PRO A 363 -11.48 46.88 40.16
CA PRO A 363 -12.45 46.33 41.12
C PRO A 363 -13.33 47.42 41.73
N THR A 364 -14.64 47.16 41.82
CA THR A 364 -15.60 48.03 42.53
C THR A 364 -15.63 47.73 44.03
N ASN A 365 -15.42 48.77 44.82
CA ASN A 365 -15.56 48.83 46.29
C ASN A 365 -16.86 48.22 46.83
N ARG A 366 -16.75 47.27 47.78
CA ARG A 366 -17.80 47.00 48.76
C ARG A 366 -17.24 47.17 50.18
N LYS A 367 -17.79 48.18 50.88
CA LYS A 367 -17.58 48.49 52.29
C LYS A 367 -17.96 47.28 53.18
N ARG A 368 -17.11 46.92 54.14
CA ARG A 368 -17.48 46.12 55.31
C ARG A 368 -17.19 46.92 56.59
N SER A 369 -18.19 46.97 57.47
CA SER A 369 -18.11 47.45 58.85
C SER A 369 -17.55 46.37 59.81
N PRO A 370 -17.08 46.73 61.02
CA PRO A 370 -16.08 45.94 61.75
C PRO A 370 -16.62 45.19 62.98
N ARG A 371 -15.98 44.05 63.32
CA ARG A 371 -15.80 43.43 64.66
C ARG A 371 -15.23 42.01 64.43
N SER A 372 -14.38 41.40 65.25
CA SER A 372 -13.69 41.76 66.49
C SER A 372 -12.55 40.74 66.65
N THR A 373 -11.48 41.17 67.28
CA THR A 373 -10.29 40.39 67.66
C THR A 373 -10.57 39.24 68.61
N SER A 374 -9.96 38.07 68.36
CA SER A 374 -9.35 37.27 69.42
C SER A 374 -8.15 36.49 68.86
N ALA A 375 -6.98 36.78 69.42
CA ALA A 375 -5.76 36.03 69.18
C ALA A 375 -5.83 34.70 69.92
N SER A 376 -5.51 33.61 69.23
CA SER A 376 -5.14 32.33 69.83
C SER A 376 -3.91 31.82 69.11
N LEU A 377 -2.82 31.73 69.86
CA LEU A 377 -1.51 31.24 69.45
C LEU A 377 -1.59 29.75 69.12
N SER A 378 -1.38 29.41 67.86
CA SER A 378 -0.99 28.07 67.41
C SER A 378 0.15 28.25 66.40
N PRO A 379 1.22 27.43 66.46
CA PRO A 379 2.39 27.61 65.61
C PRO A 379 2.00 27.46 64.12
N PRO A 380 2.67 28.16 63.19
CA PRO A 380 2.36 28.02 61.77
C PRO A 380 2.59 26.57 61.35
N LYS A 381 1.54 25.91 60.89
CA LYS A 381 1.69 24.68 60.11
C LYS A 381 2.59 25.03 58.92
N SER A 382 3.69 24.31 58.81
CA SER A 382 4.62 24.36 57.69
C SER A 382 3.86 24.37 56.35
N PRO A 383 4.31 25.17 55.36
CA PRO A 383 3.72 25.09 54.03
C PRO A 383 4.04 23.71 53.49
N LEU A 384 3.01 22.87 53.32
CA LEU A 384 3.16 21.67 52.50
C LEU A 384 3.68 22.13 51.13
N PRO A 385 4.80 21.58 50.63
CA PRO A 385 5.27 21.92 49.30
C PRO A 385 4.18 21.53 48.30
N ARG A 386 3.61 22.53 47.60
CA ARG A 386 2.82 22.25 46.40
C ARG A 386 3.81 21.74 45.36
N TYR A 387 3.77 20.45 45.08
CA TYR A 387 4.44 19.89 43.93
C TYR A 387 3.92 20.60 42.67
N PRO A 388 4.80 21.04 41.75
CA PRO A 388 4.36 21.59 40.48
C PRO A 388 3.51 20.54 39.76
N SER A 389 2.38 20.96 39.19
CA SER A 389 1.56 20.12 38.33
C SER A 389 2.40 19.62 37.15
N LEU A 390 2.35 18.32 36.88
CA LEU A 390 3.12 17.69 35.80
C LEU A 390 2.80 18.35 34.45
N SER A 391 3.83 18.59 33.63
CA SER A 391 3.64 18.99 32.23
C SER A 391 2.87 17.92 31.45
N GLN A 392 2.29 18.30 30.30
CA GLN A 392 1.52 17.37 29.46
C GLN A 392 2.36 16.16 29.03
N ASP A 393 3.63 16.37 28.70
CA ASP A 393 4.57 15.32 28.29
C ASP A 393 4.88 14.35 29.45
N GLN A 394 5.05 14.88 30.67
CA GLN A 394 5.25 14.06 31.86
C GLN A 394 3.99 13.23 32.21
N GLN A 395 2.79 13.80 32.02
CA GLN A 395 1.55 13.07 32.20
C GLN A 395 1.42 11.92 31.18
N LEU A 396 1.77 12.19 29.91
CA LEU A 396 1.75 11.18 28.86
C LEU A 396 2.77 10.06 29.12
N ALA A 397 3.98 10.40 29.52
CA ALA A 397 5.01 9.44 29.92
C ALA A 397 4.55 8.56 31.10
N HIS A 398 3.96 9.16 32.14
CA HIS A 398 3.39 8.40 33.25
C HIS A 398 2.24 7.48 32.82
N ALA A 399 1.39 7.93 31.90
CA ALA A 399 0.28 7.12 31.38
C ALA A 399 0.80 5.91 30.58
N LEU A 400 1.83 6.09 29.75
CA LEU A 400 2.47 4.98 29.04
C LEU A 400 3.12 3.99 30.01
N ILE A 401 3.85 4.47 31.02
CA ILE A 401 4.45 3.62 32.07
C ILE A 401 3.35 2.82 32.79
N ALA A 402 2.23 3.44 33.13
CA ALA A 402 1.09 2.73 33.72
C ALA A 402 0.53 1.67 32.77
N ALA A 403 0.40 1.97 31.47
CA ALA A 403 -0.08 1.03 30.45
C ALA A 403 0.83 -0.21 30.29
N THR A 404 2.13 -0.11 30.62
CA THR A 404 3.02 -1.28 30.61
C THR A 404 2.70 -2.32 31.69
N ARG A 405 1.97 -1.95 32.74
CA ARG A 405 1.69 -2.79 33.92
C ARG A 405 0.20 -3.11 34.10
N THR A 406 -0.67 -2.29 33.53
CA THR A 406 -2.12 -2.35 33.72
C THR A 406 -2.81 -3.28 32.71
N GLY A 407 -3.80 -4.05 33.17
CA GLY A 407 -4.56 -5.02 32.37
C GLY A 407 -4.07 -6.47 32.50
N SER A 408 -4.75 -7.38 31.80
CA SER A 408 -4.30 -8.78 31.69
C SER A 408 -3.01 -8.86 30.85
N THR A 409 -2.35 -10.03 30.84
CA THR A 409 -1.08 -10.22 30.09
C THR A 409 -1.19 -9.76 28.63
N GLY A 410 -2.31 -10.03 27.96
CA GLY A 410 -2.59 -9.59 26.59
C GLY A 410 -2.88 -8.10 26.39
N HIS A 411 -2.98 -7.31 27.46
CA HIS A 411 -3.20 -5.86 27.40
C HIS A 411 -1.96 -5.04 27.77
N ARG A 412 -0.97 -5.63 28.43
CA ARG A 412 0.18 -4.87 28.95
C ARG A 412 1.11 -4.45 27.82
N MET A 413 1.43 -3.17 27.72
CA MET A 413 2.35 -2.66 26.68
C MET A 413 3.79 -3.18 26.82
N SER A 414 4.17 -3.69 28.00
CA SER A 414 5.50 -4.27 28.24
C SER A 414 5.81 -5.48 27.37
N VAL A 415 4.79 -6.12 26.77
CA VAL A 415 4.98 -7.34 25.99
C VAL A 415 5.52 -7.09 24.58
N PHE A 416 5.55 -5.84 24.08
CA PHE A 416 6.01 -5.53 22.71
C PHE A 416 7.53 -5.38 22.56
N GLY A 417 8.31 -5.50 23.64
CA GLY A 417 9.78 -5.50 23.56
C GLY A 417 10.43 -4.45 24.44
N GLY A 418 11.77 -4.49 24.51
CA GLY A 418 12.54 -3.59 25.37
C GLY A 418 12.35 -2.12 25.00
N PHE A 419 12.16 -1.82 23.71
CA PHE A 419 12.06 -0.45 23.22
C PHE A 419 10.92 0.36 23.87
N ILE A 420 9.79 -0.28 24.23
CA ILE A 420 8.67 0.40 24.90
C ILE A 420 9.08 1.04 26.23
N GLN A 421 10.06 0.47 26.93
CA GLN A 421 10.55 1.01 28.20
C GLN A 421 11.37 2.30 28.01
N GLU A 422 11.93 2.51 26.82
CA GLU A 422 12.70 3.71 26.49
C GLU A 422 11.84 4.85 25.94
N VAL A 423 10.64 4.55 25.42
CA VAL A 423 9.73 5.56 24.85
C VAL A 423 9.40 6.70 25.83
N PRO A 424 9.09 6.46 27.13
CA PRO A 424 8.77 7.54 28.06
C PRO A 424 9.85 8.64 28.16
N ALA A 425 11.13 8.29 28.01
CA ALA A 425 12.23 9.25 28.06
C ALA A 425 12.35 10.10 26.79
N ARG A 426 11.71 9.67 25.69
CA ARG A 426 11.74 10.32 24.37
C ARG A 426 10.52 11.23 24.12
N ILE A 427 9.50 11.16 24.97
CA ILE A 427 8.29 11.99 24.86
C ILE A 427 8.66 13.48 25.04
N GLY A 428 8.01 14.35 24.26
CA GLY A 428 8.24 15.80 24.23
C GLY A 428 9.32 16.25 23.24
N HIS A 429 10.00 15.31 22.58
CA HIS A 429 11.08 15.61 21.63
C HIS A 429 10.68 15.39 20.16
N ASN A 430 9.60 14.64 19.90
CA ASN A 430 9.11 14.33 18.56
C ASN A 430 7.57 14.27 18.56
N ALA A 431 6.95 15.21 17.85
CA ALA A 431 5.49 15.35 17.83
C ALA A 431 4.76 14.13 17.24
N ALA A 432 5.36 13.39 16.32
CA ALA A 432 4.78 12.16 15.78
C ALA A 432 4.77 11.05 16.85
N LEU A 433 5.88 10.90 17.58
CA LEU A 433 5.96 9.93 18.68
C LEU A 433 4.95 10.25 19.77
N ASP A 434 4.87 11.50 20.20
CA ASP A 434 3.95 11.94 21.27
C ASP A 434 2.49 11.70 20.87
N ALA A 435 2.13 12.01 19.62
CA ALA A 435 0.80 11.76 19.11
C ALA A 435 0.49 10.26 19.01
N ALA A 436 1.43 9.44 18.54
CA ALA A 436 1.27 7.98 18.47
C ALA A 436 1.12 7.35 19.87
N VAL A 437 1.91 7.79 20.86
CA VAL A 437 1.78 7.34 22.26
C VAL A 437 0.42 7.74 22.83
N THR A 438 -0.06 8.94 22.53
CA THR A 438 -1.38 9.40 22.97
C THR A 438 -2.49 8.48 22.49
N VAL A 439 -2.47 8.11 21.20
CA VAL A 439 -3.44 7.18 20.62
C VAL A 439 -3.31 5.79 21.26
N LEU A 440 -2.09 5.27 21.38
CA LEU A 440 -1.85 3.95 21.96
C LEU A 440 -2.36 3.83 23.40
N VAL A 441 -2.09 4.84 24.24
CA VAL A 441 -2.58 4.90 25.63
C VAL A 441 -4.10 5.00 25.66
N ASN A 442 -4.72 5.73 24.75
CA ASN A 442 -6.17 5.81 24.63
C ASN A 442 -6.79 4.44 24.30
N VAL A 443 -6.28 3.76 23.28
CA VAL A 443 -6.72 2.41 22.88
C VAL A 443 -6.56 1.40 24.01
N HIS A 444 -5.40 1.40 24.67
CA HIS A 444 -5.14 0.55 25.84
C HIS A 444 -6.17 0.79 26.94
N THR A 445 -6.44 2.05 27.27
CA THR A 445 -7.41 2.44 28.30
C THR A 445 -8.82 1.97 27.92
N CYS A 446 -9.24 2.15 26.68
CA CYS A 446 -10.54 1.68 26.19
C CYS A 446 -10.69 0.16 26.34
N LEU A 447 -9.67 -0.61 25.96
CA LEU A 447 -9.66 -2.07 26.06
C LEU A 447 -9.67 -2.56 27.51
N VAL A 448 -8.82 -2.01 28.37
CA VAL A 448 -8.72 -2.45 29.77
C VAL A 448 -9.98 -2.13 30.57
N TYR A 449 -10.52 -0.92 30.41
CA TYR A 449 -11.65 -0.46 31.21
C TYR A 449 -13.01 -0.66 30.54
N LYS A 450 -13.05 -1.32 29.36
CA LYS A 450 -14.26 -1.59 28.58
C LYS A 450 -15.18 -0.37 28.50
N LYS A 451 -14.62 0.80 28.16
CA LYS A 451 -15.45 2.00 27.99
C LYS A 451 -16.49 1.73 26.91
N THR A 452 -17.73 2.12 27.15
CA THR A 452 -18.90 2.02 26.25
C THR A 452 -18.79 3.00 25.06
N ALA A 453 -17.59 3.18 24.50
CA ALA A 453 -17.43 3.90 23.25
C ALA A 453 -17.78 2.96 22.10
N ASN A 454 -18.50 3.46 21.08
CA ASN A 454 -18.84 2.70 19.88
C ASN A 454 -17.61 2.32 19.04
N GLU A 455 -16.44 2.92 19.30
CA GLU A 455 -15.17 2.60 18.63
C GLU A 455 -14.02 2.61 19.65
N ILE A 456 -13.12 1.62 19.57
CA ILE A 456 -11.97 1.47 20.48
C ILE A 456 -10.93 2.59 20.28
N VAL A 457 -10.86 3.17 19.08
CA VAL A 457 -9.87 4.19 18.70
C VAL A 457 -10.60 5.48 18.39
N SER A 458 -10.21 6.57 19.05
CA SER A 458 -10.70 7.91 18.69
C SER A 458 -10.21 8.31 17.29
N PRO A 459 -11.11 8.55 16.33
CA PRO A 459 -10.74 9.01 14.99
C PRO A 459 -9.94 10.32 15.02
N GLU A 460 -10.27 11.23 15.94
CA GLU A 460 -9.61 12.54 16.05
C GLU A 460 -8.15 12.39 16.49
N LEU A 461 -7.90 11.56 17.51
CA LEU A 461 -6.54 11.30 17.99
C LEU A 461 -5.73 10.57 16.91
N TYR A 462 -6.34 9.60 16.23
CA TYR A 462 -5.68 8.83 15.18
C TYR A 462 -5.27 9.72 13.99
N ILE A 463 -6.21 10.50 13.45
CA ILE A 463 -5.96 11.43 12.33
C ILE A 463 -4.88 12.44 12.71
N ARG A 464 -4.89 12.95 13.96
CA ARG A 464 -3.83 13.82 14.45
C ARG A 464 -2.47 13.12 14.42
N ALA A 465 -2.37 11.89 14.90
CA ALA A 465 -1.11 11.15 14.90
C ALA A 465 -0.58 10.89 13.48
N ILE A 466 -1.45 10.56 12.53
CA ILE A 466 -1.09 10.42 11.12
C ILE A 466 -0.57 11.73 10.53
N LYS A 467 -1.25 12.85 10.76
CA LYS A 467 -0.79 14.18 10.29
C LYS A 467 0.58 14.54 10.86
N MET A 468 0.81 14.27 12.15
CA MET A 468 2.10 14.51 12.79
C MET A 468 3.19 13.61 12.23
N LEU A 469 2.89 12.32 12.02
CA LEU A 469 3.82 11.38 11.38
C LEU A 469 4.21 11.86 9.97
N GLN A 470 3.24 12.22 9.14
CA GLN A 470 3.49 12.76 7.80
C GLN A 470 4.36 14.02 7.84
N THR A 471 4.05 14.95 8.75
CA THR A 471 4.86 16.19 8.93
C THR A 471 6.29 15.87 9.33
N CYS A 472 6.50 14.93 10.27
CA CYS A 472 7.83 14.53 10.69
C CYS A 472 8.60 13.80 9.60
N LEU A 473 7.94 12.97 8.78
CA LEU A 473 8.53 12.28 7.64
C LEU A 473 9.05 13.24 6.55
N GLU A 474 8.35 14.36 6.35
CA GLU A 474 8.80 15.40 5.41
C GLU A 474 9.94 16.27 5.97
N HIS A 475 10.20 16.22 7.28
CA HIS A 475 11.23 17.03 7.90
C HIS A 475 12.63 16.43 7.70
N PRO A 476 13.62 17.17 7.13
CA PRO A 476 14.92 16.63 6.72
C PRO A 476 15.73 15.91 7.81
N LYS A 477 15.54 16.31 9.08
CA LYS A 477 16.20 15.67 10.23
C LYS A 477 15.33 14.65 10.97
N LEU A 478 14.02 14.86 11.00
CA LEU A 478 13.14 14.03 11.82
C LEU A 478 12.64 12.82 11.05
N GLY A 479 12.58 12.89 9.72
CA GLY A 479 11.98 11.83 8.90
C GLY A 479 12.70 10.49 9.00
N LEU A 480 14.01 10.50 9.27
CA LEU A 480 14.82 9.30 9.50
C LEU A 480 15.24 9.15 10.98
N SER A 481 14.57 9.83 11.92
CA SER A 481 14.90 9.70 13.33
C SER A 481 14.31 8.41 13.93
N PRO A 482 14.95 7.81 14.95
CA PRO A 482 14.40 6.66 15.67
C PRO A 482 13.02 6.91 16.26
N GLU A 483 12.72 8.14 16.67
CA GLU A 483 11.42 8.53 17.22
C GLU A 483 10.32 8.50 16.15
N THR A 484 10.59 8.98 14.94
CA THR A 484 9.63 8.93 13.82
C THR A 484 9.40 7.49 13.36
N LEU A 485 10.46 6.67 13.32
CA LEU A 485 10.33 5.23 13.09
C LEU A 485 9.46 4.58 14.18
N CYS A 486 9.75 4.88 15.45
CA CYS A 486 8.98 4.37 16.58
C CYS A 486 7.50 4.80 16.49
N ALA A 487 7.21 6.04 16.08
CA ALA A 487 5.84 6.51 15.88
C ALA A 487 5.08 5.64 14.88
N SER A 488 5.68 5.32 13.72
CA SER A 488 5.09 4.41 12.73
C SER A 488 4.80 3.02 13.31
N VAL A 489 5.72 2.49 14.13
CA VAL A 489 5.56 1.18 14.78
C VAL A 489 4.44 1.19 15.82
N LEU A 490 4.35 2.25 16.64
CA LEU A 490 3.29 2.39 17.64
C LEU A 490 1.91 2.55 16.98
N LEU A 491 1.81 3.18 15.81
CA LEU A 491 0.55 3.24 15.05
C LEU A 491 0.18 1.89 14.44
N GLY A 492 1.16 1.09 14.02
CA GLY A 492 0.93 -0.31 13.69
C GLY A 492 0.34 -1.09 14.87
N LEU A 493 0.85 -0.89 16.08
CA LEU A 493 0.27 -1.49 17.29
C LEU A 493 -1.17 -1.05 17.54
N VAL A 494 -1.46 0.25 17.38
CA VAL A 494 -2.82 0.78 17.48
C VAL A 494 -3.78 0.04 16.54
N GLU A 495 -3.38 -0.16 15.28
CA GLU A 495 -4.20 -0.92 14.31
C GLU A 495 -4.36 -2.40 14.72
N ALA A 496 -3.29 -3.04 15.22
CA ALA A 496 -3.36 -4.43 15.68
C ALA A 496 -4.36 -4.61 16.83
N PHE A 497 -4.40 -3.68 17.78
CA PHE A 497 -5.33 -3.70 18.90
C PHE A 497 -6.77 -3.42 18.47
N ALA A 498 -6.95 -2.48 17.54
CA ALA A 498 -8.25 -2.08 17.02
C ALA A 498 -8.87 -3.09 16.05
N GLY A 499 -8.07 -4.00 15.51
CA GLY A 499 -8.49 -4.96 14.50
C GLY A 499 -8.49 -4.37 13.08
N PRO A 500 -8.60 -5.23 12.05
CA PRO A 500 -8.51 -4.81 10.66
C PRO A 500 -9.68 -3.89 10.28
N ARG A 501 -9.37 -2.65 9.93
CA ARG A 501 -10.31 -1.75 9.23
C ARG A 501 -10.12 -1.87 7.72
N THR A 502 -11.00 -1.25 6.94
CA THR A 502 -10.92 -1.21 5.48
C THR A 502 -9.46 -1.01 4.99
N GLY A 503 -8.96 -1.99 4.22
CA GLY A 503 -7.62 -1.94 3.58
C GLY A 503 -6.43 -2.52 4.36
N ASN A 504 -6.64 -3.25 5.47
CA ASN A 504 -5.56 -3.85 6.29
C ASN A 504 -4.41 -2.88 6.63
N ARG A 505 -4.76 -1.80 7.33
CA ARG A 505 -3.86 -0.67 7.65
C ARG A 505 -2.67 -1.07 8.53
N TYR A 506 -2.78 -2.16 9.28
CA TYR A 506 -1.67 -2.72 10.04
C TYR A 506 -0.47 -3.02 9.13
N LEU A 507 -0.69 -3.75 8.02
CA LEU A 507 0.38 -4.05 7.07
C LEU A 507 0.94 -2.78 6.41
N THR A 508 0.12 -1.75 6.21
CA THR A 508 0.60 -0.44 5.71
C THR A 508 1.57 0.23 6.69
N HIS A 509 1.27 0.25 7.99
CA HIS A 509 2.16 0.81 9.02
C HIS A 509 3.46 0.01 9.15
N VAL A 510 3.35 -1.32 9.14
CA VAL A 510 4.51 -2.22 9.21
C VAL A 510 5.39 -2.12 7.96
N GLY A 511 4.78 -2.11 6.77
CA GLY A 511 5.50 -1.93 5.50
C GLY A 511 6.16 -0.55 5.41
N GLY A 512 5.47 0.50 5.86
CA GLY A 512 6.04 1.85 5.95
C GLY A 512 7.21 1.93 6.92
N ALA A 513 7.09 1.34 8.12
CA ALA A 513 8.19 1.22 9.07
C ALA A 513 9.36 0.45 8.48
N GLY A 514 9.12 -0.71 7.85
CA GLY A 514 10.13 -1.51 7.16
C GLY A 514 10.86 -0.72 6.08
N ARG A 515 10.12 0.05 5.28
CA ARG A 515 10.73 0.93 4.26
C ARG A 515 11.60 2.02 4.88
N LEU A 516 11.19 2.63 5.99
CA LEU A 516 12.04 3.59 6.71
C LEU A 516 13.32 2.93 7.22
N MET A 517 13.24 1.70 7.73
CA MET A 517 14.44 0.95 8.16
C MET A 517 15.38 0.72 6.98
N GLU A 518 14.86 0.21 5.86
CA GLU A 518 15.62 -0.07 4.65
C GLU A 518 16.36 1.19 4.16
N LEU A 519 15.70 2.35 4.18
CA LEU A 519 16.26 3.64 3.77
C LEU A 519 17.30 4.20 4.74
N GLN A 520 17.15 3.93 6.03
CA GLN A 520 18.15 4.31 7.04
C GLN A 520 19.46 3.55 6.84
N GLY A 521 19.37 2.34 6.28
CA GLY A 521 20.50 1.45 6.05
C GLY A 521 20.97 0.72 7.32
N PRO A 522 21.74 -0.36 7.17
CA PRO A 522 22.18 -1.21 8.28
C PRO A 522 23.05 -0.46 9.30
N ASP A 523 23.86 0.52 8.85
CA ASP A 523 24.81 1.29 9.67
C ASP A 523 24.14 2.18 10.73
N ARG A 524 22.82 2.33 10.72
CA ARG A 524 22.09 3.08 11.76
C ARG A 524 21.62 2.22 12.94
N TYR A 525 21.76 0.91 12.86
CA TYR A 525 21.22 -0.04 13.84
C TYR A 525 22.28 -0.56 14.81
N HIS A 526 22.90 0.39 15.52
CA HIS A 526 23.93 0.09 16.52
C HIS A 526 23.47 0.33 17.96
N ASP A 527 22.50 1.23 18.17
CA ASP A 527 21.93 1.50 19.49
C ASP A 527 20.87 0.47 19.88
N THR A 528 20.70 0.27 21.19
CA THR A 528 19.76 -0.73 21.73
C THR A 528 18.32 -0.47 21.30
N PHE A 529 17.90 0.80 21.25
CA PHE A 529 16.53 1.19 20.93
C PHE A 529 16.15 0.82 19.50
N THR A 530 16.98 1.18 18.52
CA THR A 530 16.73 0.85 17.10
C THR A 530 16.83 -0.66 16.85
N LYS A 531 17.76 -1.37 17.50
CA LYS A 531 17.86 -2.83 17.42
C LYS A 531 16.62 -3.54 17.95
N GLU A 532 16.07 -3.09 19.08
CA GLU A 532 14.85 -3.67 19.66
C GLU A 532 13.62 -3.36 18.80
N ILE A 533 13.52 -2.17 18.20
CA ILE A 533 12.47 -1.85 17.23
C ILE A 533 12.58 -2.74 15.99
N LEU A 534 13.80 -2.94 15.46
CA LEU A 534 14.04 -3.84 14.34
C LEU A 534 13.58 -5.25 14.69
N ARG A 535 14.04 -5.81 15.82
CA ARG A 535 13.69 -7.15 16.29
C ARG A 535 12.18 -7.36 16.39
N PHE A 536 11.46 -6.36 16.90
CA PHE A 536 10.00 -6.37 17.01
C PHE A 536 9.30 -6.41 15.64
N ASN A 537 9.81 -5.66 14.65
CA ASN A 537 9.16 -5.53 13.34
C ASN A 537 9.51 -6.63 12.34
N ARG A 538 10.55 -7.46 12.56
CA ARG A 538 11.02 -8.48 11.60
C ARG A 538 9.88 -9.32 11.02
N GLY A 539 9.07 -9.93 11.88
CA GLY A 539 7.97 -10.80 11.45
C GLY A 539 6.97 -10.08 10.55
N GLY A 540 6.57 -8.87 10.92
CA GLY A 540 5.65 -8.07 10.13
C GLY A 540 6.22 -7.64 8.77
N ILE A 541 7.50 -7.26 8.72
CA ILE A 541 8.21 -6.93 7.47
C ILE A 541 8.24 -8.14 6.54
N ILE A 542 8.63 -9.31 7.09
CA ILE A 542 8.71 -10.56 6.31
C ILE A 542 7.34 -10.93 5.75
N ILE A 543 6.29 -10.89 6.57
CA ILE A 543 4.91 -11.19 6.13
C ILE A 543 4.46 -10.21 5.04
N THR A 544 4.80 -8.92 5.16
CA THR A 544 4.49 -7.92 4.12
C THR A 544 5.18 -8.29 2.80
N CYS A 545 6.47 -8.66 2.85
CA CYS A 545 7.21 -9.14 1.68
C CYS A 545 6.62 -10.44 1.09
N MET A 546 6.12 -11.37 1.92
CA MET A 546 5.43 -12.58 1.44
C MET A 546 4.17 -12.22 0.66
N TYR A 547 3.33 -11.31 1.18
CA TYR A 547 2.12 -10.84 0.49
C TYR A 547 2.42 -10.09 -0.80
N GLU A 548 3.50 -9.31 -0.83
CA GLU A 548 3.95 -8.59 -2.04
C GLU A 548 4.72 -9.49 -3.02
N ARG A 549 5.10 -10.71 -2.60
CA ARG A 549 6.01 -11.62 -3.31
C ARG A 549 7.30 -10.94 -3.77
N LYS A 550 7.86 -10.09 -2.90
CA LYS A 550 9.15 -9.43 -3.13
C LYS A 550 10.20 -9.99 -2.19
N PRO A 551 11.47 -10.11 -2.62
CA PRO A 551 12.57 -10.44 -1.71
C PRO A 551 12.57 -9.53 -0.47
N CYS A 552 12.80 -10.11 0.70
CA CYS A 552 12.86 -9.36 1.95
C CYS A 552 14.24 -8.73 2.13
N PHE A 553 14.32 -7.41 2.30
CA PHE A 553 15.60 -6.71 2.48
C PHE A 553 16.37 -7.21 3.72
N LEU A 554 15.68 -7.77 4.73
CA LEU A 554 16.34 -8.36 5.91
C LEU A 554 17.22 -9.57 5.55
N ALA A 555 16.94 -10.25 4.43
CA ALA A 555 17.76 -11.35 3.93
C ALA A 555 18.96 -10.87 3.08
N SER A 556 19.05 -9.57 2.77
CA SER A 556 20.14 -9.01 1.96
C SER A 556 21.46 -8.91 2.74
N PRO A 557 22.62 -8.96 2.05
CA PRO A 557 23.92 -8.74 2.69
C PRO A 557 23.98 -7.40 3.43
N GLY A 558 24.56 -7.37 4.63
CA GLY A 558 24.62 -6.21 5.51
C GLY A 558 23.44 -6.13 6.48
N TRP A 559 22.22 -6.38 6.00
CA TRP A 559 21.03 -6.43 6.87
C TRP A 559 20.92 -7.76 7.62
N ARG A 560 21.28 -8.87 6.98
CA ARG A 560 21.19 -10.21 7.57
C ARG A 560 21.97 -10.30 8.88
N GLU A 561 23.17 -9.73 8.93
CA GLU A 561 24.07 -9.76 10.09
C GLU A 561 23.50 -8.97 11.28
N ILE A 562 22.70 -7.93 11.02
CA ILE A 562 22.13 -7.06 12.06
C ILE A 562 20.74 -7.55 12.48
N ALA A 563 19.88 -7.88 11.51
CA ALA A 563 18.52 -8.33 11.74
C ALA A 563 18.47 -9.67 12.48
N PHE A 564 19.48 -10.52 12.28
CA PHE A 564 19.57 -11.84 12.91
C PHE A 564 20.79 -11.96 13.85
N ASP A 565 21.26 -10.83 14.39
CA ASP A 565 22.31 -10.78 15.41
C ASP A 565 21.87 -11.51 16.70
N LYS A 566 22.58 -12.60 17.02
CA LYS A 566 22.35 -13.43 18.22
C LYS A 566 23.22 -13.02 19.41
N THR A 567 24.04 -11.99 19.28
CA THR A 567 24.97 -11.58 20.34
C THR A 567 24.20 -11.21 21.61
N GLY A 568 24.55 -11.87 22.72
CA GLY A 568 23.94 -11.62 24.04
C GLY A 568 22.52 -12.16 24.21
N LEU A 569 22.00 -12.96 23.27
CA LEU A 569 20.69 -13.58 23.38
C LEU A 569 20.73 -14.90 24.17
N GLY A 570 19.64 -15.18 24.88
CA GLY A 570 19.40 -16.49 25.48
C GLY A 570 19.13 -17.55 24.41
N PHE A 571 19.19 -18.83 24.79
CA PHE A 571 18.97 -19.95 23.85
C PHE A 571 17.64 -19.83 23.09
N ASP A 572 16.55 -19.49 23.77
CA ASP A 572 15.23 -19.37 23.16
C ASP A 572 15.11 -18.20 22.17
N ASP A 573 15.74 -17.08 22.49
CA ASP A 573 15.81 -15.92 21.61
C ASP A 573 16.69 -16.19 20.37
N CYS A 574 17.72 -17.04 20.51
CA CYS A 574 18.51 -17.55 19.40
C CYS A 574 17.67 -18.43 18.47
N LEU A 575 16.88 -19.36 19.01
CA LEU A 575 15.97 -20.20 18.21
C LEU A 575 14.94 -19.37 17.45
N ASN A 576 14.32 -18.38 18.11
CA ASN A 576 13.38 -17.48 17.44
C ASN A 576 14.08 -16.63 16.36
N THR A 577 15.32 -16.21 16.61
CA THR A 577 16.11 -15.49 15.60
C THR A 577 16.43 -16.36 14.39
N ASP A 578 16.76 -17.64 14.58
CA ASP A 578 16.93 -18.62 13.49
C ASP A 578 15.63 -18.82 12.70
N LEU A 579 14.50 -18.97 13.39
CA LEU A 579 13.19 -19.07 12.76
C LEU A 579 12.89 -17.86 11.87
N MET A 580 13.08 -16.64 12.39
CA MET A 580 12.86 -15.40 11.62
C MET A 580 13.79 -15.32 10.41
N GLN A 581 15.03 -15.78 10.53
CA GLN A 581 15.99 -15.82 9.43
C GLN A 581 15.53 -16.77 8.32
N TYR A 582 15.07 -17.97 8.68
CA TYR A 582 14.51 -18.93 7.72
C TYR A 582 13.22 -18.43 7.06
N MET A 583 12.35 -17.78 7.85
CA MET A 583 11.13 -17.16 7.33
C MET A 583 11.45 -16.05 6.31
N ALA A 584 12.54 -15.29 6.50
CA ALA A 584 12.95 -14.22 5.59
C ALA A 584 13.40 -14.70 4.20
N GLU A 585 13.70 -15.99 4.02
CA GLU A 585 14.03 -16.59 2.72
C GLU A 585 12.77 -16.87 1.87
N LEU A 586 11.62 -17.12 2.52
CA LEU A 586 10.36 -17.47 1.84
C LEU A 586 9.89 -16.44 0.80
N PRO A 587 9.91 -15.11 1.06
CA PRO A 587 9.52 -14.13 0.05
C PRO A 587 10.32 -14.24 -1.25
N GLY A 588 11.63 -14.51 -1.16
CA GLY A 588 12.48 -14.71 -2.33
C GLY A 588 12.15 -16.01 -3.06
N ILE A 589 11.90 -17.10 -2.33
CA ILE A 589 11.43 -18.38 -2.87
C ILE A 589 10.09 -18.21 -3.61
N PHE A 590 9.15 -17.44 -3.06
CA PHE A 590 7.86 -17.19 -3.70
C PHE A 590 8.00 -16.34 -4.96
N ASN A 591 8.90 -15.35 -4.96
CA ASN A 591 9.22 -14.58 -6.16
C ASN A 591 9.77 -15.47 -7.28
N GLU A 592 10.77 -16.32 -6.98
CA GLU A 592 11.34 -17.28 -7.93
C GLU A 592 10.28 -18.30 -8.42
N LEU A 593 9.39 -18.76 -7.54
CA LEU A 593 8.30 -19.68 -7.90
C LEU A 593 7.29 -19.01 -8.85
N LYS A 594 6.99 -17.72 -8.66
CA LYS A 594 6.13 -16.94 -9.55
C LYS A 594 6.77 -16.80 -10.93
N GLU A 595 8.06 -16.43 -10.98
CA GLU A 595 8.81 -16.31 -12.23
C GLU A 595 8.85 -17.63 -13.03
N LEU A 596 8.91 -18.78 -12.34
CA LEU A 596 8.79 -20.10 -12.98
C LEU A 596 7.37 -20.35 -13.51
N GLY A 597 6.32 -20.00 -12.74
CA GLY A 597 4.92 -20.21 -13.16
C GLY A 597 4.55 -19.40 -14.41
N ASP A 598 5.02 -18.16 -14.51
CA ASP A 598 4.78 -17.27 -15.66
C ASP A 598 5.47 -17.78 -16.95
N GLN A 599 6.53 -18.60 -16.83
CA GLN A 599 7.22 -19.22 -17.97
C GLN A 599 6.50 -20.45 -18.54
N TYR A 600 5.57 -21.06 -17.79
CA TYR A 600 4.90 -22.31 -18.15
C TYR A 600 3.37 -22.16 -18.33
N VAL A 601 2.91 -21.02 -18.85
CA VAL A 601 1.53 -20.87 -19.33
C VAL A 601 1.37 -21.62 -20.66
N PHE A 602 1.23 -22.95 -20.59
CA PHE A 602 0.87 -23.80 -21.72
C PHE A 602 -0.66 -23.88 -21.84
N GLN A 603 -1.16 -23.68 -23.07
CA GLN A 603 -2.57 -23.79 -23.46
C GLN A 603 -3.20 -25.12 -23.00
N PRO A 604 -4.47 -25.13 -22.55
CA PRO A 604 -5.18 -26.39 -22.32
C PRO A 604 -5.47 -27.06 -23.68
N SER A 605 -4.76 -28.14 -23.99
CA SER A 605 -5.13 -29.04 -25.05
C SER A 605 -6.21 -30.02 -24.56
N HIS A 606 -7.38 -29.95 -25.20
CA HIS A 606 -8.42 -30.99 -25.29
C HIS A 606 -9.17 -31.42 -24.01
N THR A 607 -10.44 -31.00 -23.99
CA THR A 607 -11.63 -31.71 -23.53
C THR A 607 -11.45 -33.20 -23.19
N MET A 608 -11.70 -33.56 -21.93
CA MET A 608 -12.20 -34.90 -21.57
C MET A 608 -13.48 -34.75 -20.75
N ASN A 609 -14.61 -34.91 -21.42
CA ASN A 609 -15.91 -35.13 -20.79
C ASN A 609 -15.88 -36.48 -20.05
N PHE A 610 -16.07 -36.46 -18.73
CA PHE A 610 -16.45 -37.65 -17.98
C PHE A 610 -17.95 -37.58 -17.64
N ASN A 611 -18.75 -38.30 -18.42
CA ASN A 611 -20.12 -38.66 -18.07
C ASN A 611 -20.06 -39.75 -16.99
N LEU A 612 -20.59 -39.49 -15.80
CA LEU A 612 -20.81 -40.52 -14.79
C LEU A 612 -22.31 -40.80 -14.64
N SER A 613 -22.81 -41.75 -15.44
CA SER A 613 -24.12 -42.36 -15.23
C SER A 613 -24.01 -43.58 -14.30
N SER A 614 -24.65 -43.46 -13.13
CA SER A 614 -25.32 -44.50 -12.34
C SER A 614 -24.71 -45.92 -12.20
N SER A 615 -24.22 -46.23 -11.00
CA SER A 615 -24.56 -47.40 -10.16
C SER A 615 -23.68 -47.31 -8.90
N GLY A 616 -24.12 -47.31 -7.64
CA GLY A 616 -25.17 -48.12 -7.04
C GLY A 616 -24.53 -49.16 -6.10
N ALA A 617 -24.01 -48.78 -4.93
CA ALA A 617 -23.67 -49.67 -3.80
C ALA A 617 -23.39 -48.81 -2.54
N SER A 618 -24.39 -48.58 -1.69
CA SER A 618 -24.68 -49.28 -0.44
C SER A 618 -23.70 -49.01 0.72
N TYR A 619 -24.18 -48.21 1.67
CA TYR A 619 -23.65 -47.96 3.00
C TYR A 619 -23.41 -49.25 3.80
N LYS A 620 -22.27 -49.34 4.47
CA LYS A 620 -22.14 -50.09 5.74
C LYS A 620 -21.41 -49.27 6.78
N SER A 621 -22.18 -48.93 7.82
CA SER A 621 -21.75 -48.46 9.13
C SER A 621 -20.96 -49.54 9.85
N LEU A 622 -19.84 -49.18 10.48
CA LEU A 622 -19.25 -49.93 11.59
C LEU A 622 -18.74 -48.96 12.65
N SER A 623 -19.42 -49.02 13.79
CA SER A 623 -19.18 -48.37 15.07
C SER A 623 -17.98 -48.95 15.82
N GLY A 624 -17.17 -48.10 16.46
CA GLY A 624 -16.26 -48.52 17.54
C GLY A 624 -15.19 -47.47 17.90
N THR A 625 -15.27 -46.91 19.10
CA THR A 625 -14.24 -46.08 19.77
C THR A 625 -13.78 -46.80 21.06
N PRO A 626 -12.68 -46.42 21.73
CA PRO A 626 -11.29 -46.70 21.38
C PRO A 626 -10.51 -47.31 22.58
N SER A 627 -9.26 -47.75 22.39
CA SER A 627 -8.33 -47.92 23.53
C SER A 627 -6.86 -47.70 23.19
N SER A 628 -6.30 -46.72 23.91
CA SER A 628 -4.92 -46.53 24.41
C SER A 628 -3.72 -46.47 23.45
N LEU A 629 -3.22 -45.24 23.38
CA LEU A 629 -1.82 -44.79 23.32
C LEU A 629 -0.77 -45.81 23.78
N GLY A 630 0.25 -46.00 22.93
CA GLY A 630 1.54 -46.59 23.29
C GLY A 630 2.56 -46.33 22.19
N PHE A 631 3.42 -45.32 22.38
CA PHE A 631 4.63 -45.12 21.58
C PHE A 631 5.74 -46.03 22.12
N SER A 632 6.40 -46.79 21.24
CA SER A 632 7.76 -47.28 21.48
C SER A 632 8.51 -47.33 20.15
N THR A 633 9.65 -46.64 20.11
CA THR A 633 10.67 -46.70 19.08
C THR A 633 11.59 -47.90 19.34
N ASP A 634 11.98 -48.59 18.25
CA ASP A 634 13.06 -49.59 18.13
C ASP A 634 12.60 -51.05 17.89
N SER A 635 12.33 -51.39 16.61
CA SER A 635 12.88 -52.61 15.99
C SER A 635 12.84 -52.48 14.46
N PHE A 636 14.01 -52.48 13.83
CA PHE A 636 14.15 -52.83 12.42
C PHE A 636 13.96 -54.35 12.25
N ASP A 637 13.55 -54.72 11.04
CA ASP A 637 13.56 -56.06 10.41
C ASP A 637 12.27 -56.93 10.49
N GLU A 638 11.79 -57.20 9.26
CA GLU A 638 11.26 -58.47 8.77
C GLU A 638 9.77 -58.89 8.97
N VAL A 639 9.06 -58.89 7.83
CA VAL A 639 8.07 -59.87 7.32
C VAL A 639 6.54 -59.64 7.49
N ASP A 640 5.89 -59.66 6.32
CA ASP A 640 4.50 -60.01 5.93
C ASP A 640 3.31 -59.16 6.38
N PHE A 641 2.95 -58.20 5.51
CA PHE A 641 1.59 -58.10 4.97
C PHE A 641 1.68 -57.76 3.46
N LEU A 642 2.32 -58.66 2.71
CA LEU A 642 2.22 -58.80 1.26
C LEU A 642 1.41 -60.07 1.01
N ASP A 643 0.08 -59.99 1.10
CA ASP A 643 -0.85 -60.93 0.44
C ASP A 643 -2.29 -60.49 0.71
N GLU A 644 -2.76 -59.52 -0.09
CA GLU A 644 -4.15 -59.42 -0.57
C GLU A 644 -4.37 -58.09 -1.32
N LEU A 645 -3.65 -57.89 -2.42
CA LEU A 645 -4.11 -57.04 -3.51
C LEU A 645 -3.79 -57.77 -4.81
N GLN A 646 -4.79 -58.49 -5.34
CA GLN A 646 -4.68 -59.07 -6.68
C GLN A 646 -4.47 -57.94 -7.72
N PRO A 647 -3.57 -58.14 -8.70
CA PRO A 647 -3.29 -57.13 -9.70
C PRO A 647 -4.48 -57.03 -10.66
N ILE A 648 -5.08 -55.85 -10.75
CA ILE A 648 -5.87 -55.48 -11.92
C ILE A 648 -4.86 -55.33 -13.06
N ASP A 649 -4.80 -56.35 -13.92
CA ASP A 649 -4.08 -56.33 -15.19
C ASP A 649 -4.77 -55.34 -16.14
N ALA A 650 -4.45 -54.07 -15.99
CA ALA A 650 -4.71 -53.03 -16.97
C ALA A 650 -3.37 -52.58 -17.52
N SER A 651 -3.01 -53.13 -18.67
CA SER A 651 -1.85 -52.76 -19.47
C SER A 651 -1.97 -51.34 -20.03
N TYR A 652 -1.88 -50.33 -19.17
CA TYR A 652 -1.56 -48.98 -19.60
C TYR A 652 -0.04 -48.87 -19.73
N ARG A 653 0.46 -49.01 -20.96
CA ARG A 653 1.79 -48.49 -21.31
C ARG A 653 1.75 -46.97 -21.14
N VAL A 654 2.19 -46.48 -19.98
CA VAL A 654 2.63 -45.09 -19.85
C VAL A 654 3.94 -45.02 -20.62
N ASP A 655 3.92 -44.32 -21.75
CA ASP A 655 5.13 -43.96 -22.47
C ASP A 655 5.98 -43.04 -21.56
N PRO A 656 7.15 -43.48 -21.06
CA PRO A 656 7.97 -42.69 -20.16
C PRO A 656 8.53 -41.43 -20.82
N THR A 657 8.37 -41.29 -22.14
CA THR A 657 8.91 -40.18 -22.92
C THR A 657 7.96 -38.98 -23.04
N ILE A 658 6.69 -39.10 -22.62
CA ILE A 658 5.69 -38.00 -22.75
C ILE A 658 5.69 -37.04 -21.54
N HIS A 659 6.35 -37.39 -20.43
CA HIS A 659 6.48 -36.53 -19.24
C HIS A 659 7.92 -36.24 -18.83
N ALA A 660 8.88 -36.33 -19.76
CA ALA A 660 10.18 -35.75 -19.56
C ALA A 660 10.03 -34.21 -19.50
N CYS A 661 9.74 -33.68 -18.31
CA CYS A 661 9.91 -32.28 -18.01
C CYS A 661 11.35 -31.94 -18.43
N PRO A 662 11.57 -31.02 -19.39
CA PRO A 662 12.92 -30.65 -19.77
C PRO A 662 13.67 -30.30 -18.49
N TYR A 663 14.91 -30.75 -18.37
CA TYR A 663 15.82 -30.34 -17.28
C TYR A 663 15.84 -28.80 -17.26
N ASP A 664 15.01 -28.20 -16.42
CA ASP A 664 14.97 -26.76 -16.20
C ASP A 664 15.93 -26.45 -15.04
N PRO A 665 17.11 -25.86 -15.32
CA PRO A 665 18.08 -25.54 -14.29
C PRO A 665 17.50 -24.61 -13.22
N ALA A 666 16.55 -23.74 -13.56
CA ALA A 666 15.92 -22.81 -12.63
C ALA A 666 15.00 -23.54 -11.65
N ARG A 667 14.12 -24.43 -12.13
CA ARG A 667 13.30 -25.29 -11.27
C ARG A 667 14.15 -26.19 -10.36
N ALA A 668 15.24 -26.76 -10.88
CA ALA A 668 16.16 -27.59 -10.08
C ALA A 668 16.89 -26.78 -8.99
N ALA A 669 17.33 -25.56 -9.30
CA ALA A 669 17.96 -24.67 -8.33
C ALA A 669 16.98 -24.25 -7.22
N LEU A 670 15.74 -23.91 -7.57
CA LEU A 670 14.71 -23.58 -6.59
C LEU A 670 14.36 -24.79 -5.71
N LEU A 671 14.22 -25.99 -6.30
CA LEU A 671 14.00 -27.22 -5.54
C LEU A 671 15.13 -27.48 -4.53
N TYR A 672 16.38 -27.27 -4.92
CA TYR A 672 17.53 -27.38 -4.02
C TYR A 672 17.45 -26.37 -2.86
N LYS A 673 17.11 -25.11 -3.16
CA LYS A 673 16.94 -24.04 -2.15
C LYS A 673 15.85 -24.39 -1.13
N VAL A 674 14.70 -24.86 -1.58
CA VAL A 674 13.56 -25.25 -0.72
C VAL A 674 13.90 -26.47 0.12
N ARG A 675 14.62 -27.46 -0.43
CA ARG A 675 15.10 -28.63 0.34
C ARG A 675 16.07 -28.23 1.46
N ASN A 676 16.99 -27.31 1.20
CA ASN A 676 17.90 -26.79 2.22
C ASN A 676 17.15 -26.04 3.32
N LEU A 677 16.15 -25.23 2.97
CA LEU A 677 15.30 -24.56 3.95
C LEU A 677 14.54 -25.57 4.81
N ARG A 678 13.96 -26.61 4.20
CA ARG A 678 13.27 -27.69 4.92
C ARG A 678 14.19 -28.42 5.90
N GLU A 679 15.42 -28.73 5.48
CA GLU A 679 16.39 -29.38 6.37
C GLU A 679 16.80 -28.48 7.54
N ALA A 680 16.99 -27.18 7.31
CA ALA A 680 17.26 -26.22 8.37
C ALA A 680 16.09 -26.13 9.38
N LEU A 681 14.85 -26.14 8.89
CA LEU A 681 13.64 -26.19 9.73
C LEU A 681 13.53 -27.50 10.51
N ARG A 682 13.94 -28.63 9.93
CA ARG A 682 13.97 -29.94 10.62
C ARG A 682 14.94 -29.91 11.81
N ILE A 683 16.13 -29.31 11.63
CA ILE A 683 17.12 -29.15 12.71
C ILE A 683 16.56 -28.24 13.82
N LEU A 684 15.96 -27.10 13.44
CA LEU A 684 15.31 -26.20 14.38
C LEU A 684 14.16 -26.90 15.15
N GLY A 685 13.34 -27.68 14.42
CA GLY A 685 12.24 -28.46 14.98
C GLY A 685 12.70 -29.48 16.01
N GLY A 686 13.86 -30.12 15.82
CA GLY A 686 14.45 -31.01 16.83
C GLY A 686 14.59 -30.35 18.21
N HIS A 687 15.05 -29.09 18.24
CA HIS A 687 15.17 -28.32 19.48
C HIS A 687 13.81 -27.88 20.03
N MET A 688 12.88 -27.45 19.17
CA MET A 688 11.55 -27.00 19.58
C MET A 688 10.69 -28.17 20.12
N ASP A 689 10.74 -29.33 19.47
CA ASP A 689 9.96 -30.51 19.86
C ASP A 689 10.49 -31.13 21.16
N GLU A 690 11.80 -31.06 21.43
CA GLU A 690 12.35 -31.49 22.71
C GLU A 690 11.77 -30.70 23.88
N LYS A 691 11.63 -29.38 23.72
CA LYS A 691 10.99 -28.48 24.69
C LYS A 691 9.47 -28.71 24.81
N LEU A 692 8.84 -29.18 23.74
CA LEU A 692 7.43 -29.57 23.77
C LEU A 692 7.26 -30.88 24.56
N ARG A 693 8.09 -31.90 24.29
CA ARG A 693 8.04 -33.23 24.93
C ARG A 693 8.40 -33.21 26.41
N ASN A 694 9.37 -32.40 26.80
CA ASN A 694 9.79 -32.31 28.21
C ASN A 694 8.82 -31.49 29.08
N GLY A 695 7.76 -30.91 28.51
CA GLY A 695 6.72 -30.16 29.21
C GLY A 695 7.20 -28.85 29.86
N THR A 696 8.39 -28.36 29.49
CA THR A 696 8.98 -27.17 30.12
C THR A 696 8.32 -25.87 29.65
N VAL A 697 7.76 -25.86 28.45
CA VAL A 697 7.20 -24.65 27.81
C VAL A 697 5.68 -24.71 27.68
N VAL A 698 5.13 -25.91 27.46
CA VAL A 698 3.71 -26.13 27.19
C VAL A 698 3.17 -27.23 28.10
N SER A 699 1.94 -27.03 28.57
CA SER A 699 1.13 -28.09 29.17
C SER A 699 -0.06 -28.40 28.27
N GLU A 700 -0.31 -29.67 28.04
CA GLU A 700 -1.44 -30.14 27.23
C GLU A 700 -2.58 -30.55 28.17
N THR A 701 -3.77 -30.00 27.93
CA THR A 701 -4.96 -30.20 28.78
C THR A 701 -6.20 -30.47 27.93
N VAL A 702 -7.30 -30.83 28.59
CA VAL A 702 -8.60 -31.00 27.89
C VAL A 702 -9.19 -29.62 27.59
N PRO A 703 -9.76 -29.39 26.38
CA PRO A 703 -10.38 -28.13 26.02
C PRO A 703 -11.47 -27.70 27.00
N ARG A 704 -11.51 -26.41 27.30
CA ARG A 704 -12.55 -25.80 28.15
C ARG A 704 -13.77 -25.39 27.33
N GLU A 705 -13.60 -25.12 26.04
CA GLU A 705 -14.68 -24.76 25.14
C GLU A 705 -15.59 -25.96 24.87
N LYS A 706 -16.89 -25.81 25.16
CA LYS A 706 -17.88 -26.86 24.87
C LYS A 706 -18.06 -26.98 23.35
N GLY A 707 -17.86 -28.18 22.83
CA GLY A 707 -17.99 -28.46 21.39
C GLY A 707 -16.75 -28.10 20.58
N SER A 708 -15.58 -27.97 21.22
CA SER A 708 -14.30 -27.89 20.49
C SER A 708 -14.07 -29.20 19.72
N PRO A 709 -13.69 -29.13 18.44
CA PRO A 709 -13.33 -30.32 17.66
C PRO A 709 -11.96 -30.90 18.06
N MET A 710 -11.19 -30.18 18.88
CA MET A 710 -9.88 -30.64 19.36
C MET A 710 -10.04 -31.58 20.57
N HIS A 711 -9.22 -32.63 20.65
CA HIS A 711 -9.21 -33.53 21.83
C HIS A 711 -8.38 -32.98 22.99
N THR A 712 -7.39 -32.16 22.67
CA THR A 712 -6.47 -31.53 23.61
C THR A 712 -6.23 -30.08 23.22
N THR A 713 -5.77 -29.27 24.16
CA THR A 713 -5.40 -27.87 23.96
C THR A 713 -4.08 -27.58 24.64
N TYR A 714 -3.28 -26.72 24.03
CA TYR A 714 -2.01 -26.27 24.56
C TYR A 714 -2.19 -25.07 25.48
N HIS A 715 -1.41 -25.03 26.55
CA HIS A 715 -1.30 -23.89 27.45
C HIS A 715 0.18 -23.55 27.61
N PHE A 716 0.61 -22.46 26.98
CA PHE A 716 2.00 -22.01 27.02
C PHE A 716 2.25 -21.19 28.27
N SER A 717 3.48 -21.29 28.79
CA SER A 717 3.92 -20.47 29.93
C SER A 717 3.93 -18.97 29.61
N ASN A 718 4.12 -18.63 28.34
CA ASN A 718 4.09 -17.27 27.81
C ASN A 718 3.58 -17.27 26.36
N TRP A 719 2.79 -16.26 26.00
CA TRP A 719 2.22 -16.10 24.65
C TRP A 719 3.29 -15.94 23.56
N ARG A 720 4.49 -15.45 23.91
CA ARG A 720 5.61 -15.34 22.97
C ARG A 720 6.10 -16.71 22.50
N ASP A 721 6.13 -17.69 23.38
CA ASP A 721 6.49 -19.06 23.03
C ASP A 721 5.45 -19.63 22.09
N MET A 722 4.16 -19.52 22.44
CA MET A 722 3.05 -19.90 21.56
C MET A 722 3.18 -19.27 20.17
N THR A 723 3.51 -17.97 20.09
CA THR A 723 3.71 -17.27 18.82
C THR A 723 4.90 -17.83 18.02
N ALA A 724 6.00 -18.17 18.69
CA ALA A 724 7.15 -18.78 18.05
C ALA A 724 6.83 -20.18 17.49
N TYR A 725 6.10 -21.02 18.24
CA TYR A 725 5.64 -22.32 17.75
C TYR A 725 4.65 -22.20 16.58
N ASN A 726 3.65 -21.32 16.69
CA ASN A 726 2.72 -21.06 15.59
C ASN A 726 3.44 -20.56 14.33
N CYS A 727 4.45 -19.68 14.48
CA CYS A 727 5.26 -19.22 13.37
C CYS A 727 6.10 -20.37 12.78
N PHE A 728 6.76 -21.18 13.61
CA PHE A 728 7.54 -22.35 13.17
C PHE A 728 6.69 -23.31 12.34
N TRP A 729 5.56 -23.73 12.86
CA TRP A 729 4.62 -24.61 12.18
C TRP A 729 4.10 -24.01 10.87
N SER A 730 3.82 -22.71 10.85
CA SER A 730 3.41 -22.00 9.63
C SER A 730 4.49 -22.05 8.54
N VAL A 731 5.75 -21.80 8.92
CA VAL A 731 6.90 -21.82 7.99
C VAL A 731 7.14 -23.22 7.44
N VAL A 732 6.95 -24.26 8.26
CA VAL A 732 7.02 -25.66 7.79
C VAL A 732 5.91 -25.95 6.78
N ILE A 733 4.65 -25.60 7.06
CA ILE A 733 3.53 -25.80 6.13
C ILE A 733 3.80 -25.09 4.80
N LEU A 734 4.21 -23.83 4.83
CA LEU A 734 4.49 -23.05 3.63
C LEU A 734 5.66 -23.64 2.81
N THR A 735 6.71 -24.09 3.49
CA THR A 735 7.87 -24.74 2.83
C THR A 735 7.45 -26.06 2.18
N ASN A 736 6.66 -26.87 2.87
CA ASN A 736 6.12 -28.11 2.33
C ASN A 736 5.19 -27.86 1.15
N LYS A 737 4.35 -26.82 1.20
CA LYS A 737 3.46 -26.43 0.10
C LYS A 737 4.24 -26.04 -1.16
N VAL A 738 5.31 -25.24 -1.02
CA VAL A 738 6.21 -24.94 -2.15
C VAL A 738 6.89 -26.20 -2.67
N LEU A 739 7.36 -27.08 -1.78
CA LEU A 739 8.04 -28.31 -2.18
C LEU A 739 7.11 -29.22 -2.99
N MET A 740 5.86 -29.40 -2.57
CA MET A 740 4.85 -30.17 -3.32
C MET A 740 4.62 -29.63 -4.73
N ARG A 741 4.66 -28.31 -4.93
CA ARG A 741 4.53 -27.68 -6.27
C ARG A 741 5.75 -27.92 -7.17
N LEU A 742 6.93 -28.12 -6.58
CA LEU A 742 8.17 -28.37 -7.31
C LEU A 742 8.38 -29.85 -7.63
N LEU A 743 7.78 -30.75 -6.86
CA LEU A 743 7.82 -32.19 -7.10
C LEU A 743 6.90 -32.62 -8.26
N PRO A 744 7.17 -33.76 -8.91
CA PRO A 744 6.28 -34.34 -9.91
C PRO A 744 4.89 -34.73 -9.33
N PRO A 745 3.81 -34.71 -10.14
CA PRO A 745 2.43 -34.96 -9.68
C PRO A 745 2.16 -36.32 -9.02
N PHE A 746 3.06 -37.30 -9.21
CA PHE A 746 2.93 -38.66 -8.68
C PHE A 746 4.09 -39.06 -7.75
N ASP A 747 4.86 -38.08 -7.27
CA ASP A 747 5.93 -38.33 -6.31
C ASP A 747 5.32 -38.75 -4.96
N ARG A 748 5.74 -39.92 -4.44
CA ARG A 748 5.25 -40.46 -3.15
C ARG A 748 5.48 -39.47 -2.00
N THR A 749 6.54 -38.66 -2.07
CA THR A 749 6.85 -37.65 -1.07
C THR A 749 5.76 -36.58 -0.95
N VAL A 750 4.96 -36.33 -2.00
CA VAL A 750 3.83 -35.38 -1.93
C VAL A 750 2.81 -35.82 -0.87
N TYR A 751 2.46 -37.11 -0.81
CA TYR A 751 1.52 -37.64 0.18
C TYR A 751 2.06 -37.53 1.61
N GLU A 752 3.35 -37.76 1.80
CA GLU A 752 4.04 -37.63 3.08
C GLU A 752 4.03 -36.17 3.56
N LEU A 753 4.34 -35.22 2.67
CA LEU A 753 4.30 -33.79 2.95
C LEU A 753 2.89 -33.30 3.30
N GLN A 754 1.86 -33.77 2.57
CA GLN A 754 0.47 -33.47 2.90
C GLN A 754 0.06 -34.03 4.28
N SER A 755 0.51 -35.24 4.61
CA SER A 755 0.25 -35.83 5.92
C SER A 755 0.92 -35.05 7.04
N GLU A 756 2.16 -34.61 6.83
CA GLU A 756 2.90 -33.74 7.75
C GLU A 756 2.18 -32.40 7.95
N CYS A 757 1.72 -31.75 6.87
CA CYS A 757 0.94 -30.51 6.95
C CYS A 757 -0.37 -30.69 7.74
N ARG A 758 -1.09 -31.79 7.56
CA ARG A 758 -2.31 -32.10 8.33
C ARG A 758 -2.02 -32.28 9.82
N ALA A 759 -0.93 -32.98 10.16
CA ALA A 759 -0.54 -33.15 11.56
C ALA A 759 -0.19 -31.80 12.20
N ILE A 760 0.61 -30.97 11.52
CA ILE A 760 1.00 -29.65 11.99
C ILE A 760 -0.21 -28.70 12.12
N ALA A 761 -1.16 -28.76 11.19
CA ALA A 761 -2.38 -27.96 11.25
C ALA A 761 -3.20 -28.24 12.52
N LEU A 762 -3.25 -29.50 12.96
CA LEU A 762 -3.88 -29.86 14.23
C LEU A 762 -3.13 -29.26 15.42
N GLU A 763 -1.79 -29.27 15.41
CA GLU A 763 -0.99 -28.66 16.49
C GLU A 763 -1.21 -27.14 16.58
N ILE A 764 -1.34 -26.44 15.45
CA ILE A 764 -1.74 -25.03 15.41
C ILE A 764 -3.12 -24.83 16.05
N CYS A 765 -4.10 -25.68 15.70
CA CYS A 765 -5.47 -25.58 16.22
C CYS A 765 -5.52 -25.74 17.75
N LYS A 766 -4.68 -26.60 18.33
CA LYS A 766 -4.56 -26.75 19.80
C LYS A 766 -4.14 -25.46 20.51
N THR A 767 -3.62 -24.44 19.82
CA THR A 767 -3.20 -23.17 20.44
C THR A 767 -4.33 -22.17 20.65
N TRP A 768 -5.53 -22.41 20.09
CA TRP A 768 -6.61 -21.42 20.07
C TRP A 768 -7.04 -20.92 21.45
N GLU A 769 -7.27 -21.83 22.40
CA GLU A 769 -7.77 -21.43 23.73
C GLU A 769 -6.76 -20.55 24.49
N ASP A 770 -5.47 -20.84 24.33
CA ASP A 770 -4.39 -20.07 24.95
C ASP A 770 -4.22 -18.70 24.32
N ALA A 771 -4.28 -18.65 22.98
CA ALA A 771 -4.29 -17.40 22.23
C ALA A 771 -5.50 -16.53 22.63
N TRP A 772 -6.67 -17.14 22.78
CA TRP A 772 -7.88 -16.47 23.23
C TRP A 772 -7.76 -15.99 24.69
N ALA A 773 -7.18 -16.79 25.58
CA ALA A 773 -6.94 -16.40 26.97
C ALA A 773 -5.99 -15.19 27.09
N SER A 774 -5.06 -15.06 26.16
CA SER A 774 -4.08 -13.97 26.06
C SER A 774 -4.49 -12.83 25.09
N ARG A 775 -5.77 -12.77 24.69
CA ARG A 775 -6.31 -11.71 23.83
C ARG A 775 -6.17 -10.29 24.42
N PRO A 776 -6.11 -9.24 23.57
CA PRO A 776 -6.11 -9.31 22.10
C PRO A 776 -4.79 -9.79 21.50
N ILE A 777 -3.64 -9.59 22.17
CA ILE A 777 -2.32 -9.82 21.57
C ILE A 777 -2.07 -11.29 21.19
N GLY A 778 -2.45 -12.25 22.03
CA GLY A 778 -2.27 -13.67 21.71
C GLY A 778 -3.03 -14.07 20.45
N ALA A 779 -4.34 -13.77 20.44
CA ALA A 779 -5.23 -14.03 19.31
C ALA A 779 -4.89 -13.23 18.05
N PHE A 780 -4.27 -12.05 18.17
CA PHE A 780 -3.77 -11.30 17.01
C PHE A 780 -2.68 -12.08 16.24
N HIS A 781 -1.78 -12.75 16.96
CA HIS A 781 -0.65 -13.47 16.36
C HIS A 781 -1.02 -14.84 15.78
N THR A 782 -2.27 -15.29 15.89
CA THR A 782 -2.73 -16.54 15.29
C THR A 782 -3.21 -16.39 13.85
N GLY A 783 -3.36 -15.16 13.34
CA GLY A 783 -3.91 -14.92 12.01
C GLY A 783 -3.15 -15.64 10.89
N LEU A 784 -1.81 -15.56 10.88
CA LEU A 784 -0.99 -16.27 9.89
C LEU A 784 -1.14 -17.79 10.01
N SER A 785 -1.00 -18.33 11.22
CA SER A 785 -0.96 -19.77 11.45
C SER A 785 -2.28 -20.45 11.14
N PHE A 786 -3.41 -19.83 11.50
CA PHE A 786 -4.72 -20.38 11.20
C PHE A 786 -5.04 -20.30 9.71
N VAL A 787 -4.64 -19.23 9.01
CA VAL A 787 -4.83 -19.12 7.56
C VAL A 787 -4.07 -20.22 6.81
N VAL A 788 -2.83 -20.52 7.18
CA VAL A 788 -2.06 -21.57 6.48
C VAL A 788 -2.46 -22.99 6.92
N ALA A 789 -2.96 -23.17 8.14
CA ALA A 789 -3.47 -24.45 8.63
C ALA A 789 -4.82 -24.83 8.00
N TYR A 790 -5.66 -23.84 7.71
CA TYR A 790 -7.05 -23.99 7.30
C TYR A 790 -7.27 -25.00 6.16
N GLU A 791 -6.44 -24.97 5.11
CA GLU A 791 -6.55 -25.87 3.95
C GLU A 791 -6.31 -27.36 4.30
N TYR A 792 -5.63 -27.63 5.42
CA TYR A 792 -5.29 -28.97 5.87
C TYR A 792 -6.21 -29.48 7.00
N CYS A 793 -7.23 -28.71 7.36
CA CYS A 793 -8.22 -29.06 8.37
C CYS A 793 -9.46 -29.73 7.75
N THR A 794 -10.21 -30.49 8.58
CA THR A 794 -11.54 -30.97 8.19
C THR A 794 -12.54 -29.82 8.14
N THR A 795 -13.65 -29.98 7.42
CA THR A 795 -14.71 -28.95 7.32
C THR A 795 -15.23 -28.51 8.71
N GLU A 796 -15.40 -29.44 9.64
CA GLU A 796 -15.80 -29.13 11.01
C GLU A 796 -14.79 -28.21 11.72
N VAL A 797 -13.50 -28.47 11.56
CA VAL A 797 -12.44 -27.64 12.14
C VAL A 797 -12.35 -26.29 11.43
N GLN A 798 -12.53 -26.26 10.10
CA GLN A 798 -12.56 -25.02 9.31
C GLN A 798 -13.67 -24.06 9.78
N GLU A 799 -14.90 -24.56 9.97
CA GLU A 799 -16.01 -23.77 10.52
C GLU A 799 -15.70 -23.25 11.93
N TRP A 800 -15.09 -24.09 12.77
CA TRP A 800 -14.65 -23.69 14.11
C TRP A 800 -13.57 -22.60 14.07
N ILE A 801 -12.59 -22.68 13.16
CA ILE A 801 -11.57 -21.64 12.95
C ILE A 801 -12.22 -20.32 12.56
N ILE A 802 -13.13 -20.31 11.57
CA ILE A 802 -13.82 -19.10 11.12
C ILE A 802 -14.58 -18.45 12.28
N LYS A 803 -15.31 -19.26 13.06
CA LYS A 803 -16.05 -18.80 14.23
C LYS A 803 -15.10 -18.18 15.28
N GLY A 804 -13.96 -18.82 15.54
CA GLY A 804 -12.95 -18.31 16.45
C GLY A 804 -12.39 -16.96 15.99
N LEU A 805 -11.91 -16.88 14.74
CA LEU A 805 -11.34 -15.65 14.18
C LEU A 805 -12.36 -14.51 14.14
N ASN A 806 -13.63 -14.77 13.82
CA ASN A 806 -14.69 -13.77 13.88
C ASN A 806 -15.05 -13.35 15.30
N SER A 807 -14.99 -14.25 16.28
CA SER A 807 -15.16 -13.89 17.70
C SER A 807 -14.13 -12.85 18.15
N LEU A 808 -12.90 -12.91 17.61
CA LEU A 808 -11.87 -11.90 17.88
C LEU A 808 -12.25 -10.53 17.30
N LEU A 809 -12.80 -10.51 16.09
CA LEU A 809 -13.30 -9.27 15.47
C LEU A 809 -14.45 -8.66 16.27
N ASP A 810 -15.37 -9.49 16.78
CA ASP A 810 -16.44 -9.04 17.66
C ASP A 810 -15.89 -8.48 18.98
N TYR A 811 -14.85 -9.11 19.56
CA TYR A 811 -14.15 -8.57 20.72
C TYR A 811 -13.49 -7.21 20.43
N GLN A 812 -13.00 -7.01 19.21
CA GLN A 812 -12.41 -5.76 18.73
C GLN A 812 -13.45 -4.75 18.19
N GLN A 813 -14.73 -5.10 18.20
CA GLN A 813 -15.82 -4.26 17.65
C GLN A 813 -15.58 -3.84 16.19
N VAL A 814 -15.02 -4.75 15.39
CA VAL A 814 -14.84 -4.54 13.95
C VAL A 814 -16.07 -5.10 13.27
N ASP A 815 -16.81 -4.30 12.48
CA ASP A 815 -17.93 -4.79 11.64
C ASP A 815 -17.62 -4.78 10.14
N ALA A 816 -16.64 -3.98 9.72
CA ALA A 816 -16.32 -3.76 8.31
C ALA A 816 -15.62 -4.94 7.60
N PHE A 817 -15.23 -5.99 8.34
CA PHE A 817 -14.53 -7.16 7.83
C PHE A 817 -14.98 -8.41 8.60
N ARG A 818 -15.15 -9.54 7.91
CA ARG A 818 -15.39 -10.85 8.52
C ARG A 818 -14.58 -11.90 7.78
N TRP A 819 -14.09 -12.88 8.53
CA TRP A 819 -13.45 -14.07 7.99
C TRP A 819 -14.51 -14.97 7.36
N SER A 820 -14.24 -15.45 6.15
CA SER A 820 -15.01 -16.44 5.42
C SER A 820 -14.07 -17.47 4.80
N ASP A 821 -14.62 -18.60 4.35
CA ASP A 821 -13.87 -19.63 3.62
C ASP A 821 -13.15 -19.03 2.41
N GLU A 822 -13.84 -18.20 1.62
CA GLU A 822 -13.29 -17.51 0.46
C GLU A 822 -12.10 -16.60 0.83
N VAL A 823 -12.25 -15.79 1.90
CA VAL A 823 -11.20 -14.88 2.37
C VAL A 823 -9.96 -15.67 2.80
N ILE A 824 -10.13 -16.71 3.61
CA ILE A 824 -9.02 -17.50 4.14
C ILE A 824 -8.32 -18.25 3.00
N THR A 825 -9.07 -18.90 2.11
CA THR A 825 -8.52 -19.62 0.96
C THR A 825 -7.74 -18.68 0.04
N HIS A 826 -8.26 -17.48 -0.22
CA HIS A 826 -7.56 -16.46 -0.99
C HIS A 826 -6.27 -16.00 -0.31
N MET A 827 -6.29 -15.74 1.00
CA MET A 827 -5.11 -15.33 1.77
C MET A 827 -4.06 -16.44 1.84
N SER A 828 -4.46 -17.69 2.08
CA SER A 828 -3.58 -18.86 2.09
C SER A 828 -2.89 -19.05 0.73
N SER A 829 -3.66 -18.93 -0.36
CA SER A 829 -3.15 -18.95 -1.73
C SER A 829 -2.08 -17.87 -1.91
N LYS A 830 -2.39 -16.61 -1.53
CA LYS A 830 -1.46 -15.50 -1.69
C LYS A 830 -0.17 -15.68 -0.88
N LEU A 831 -0.29 -16.15 0.36
CA LEU A 831 0.84 -16.49 1.25
C LEU A 831 1.69 -17.65 0.72
N ALA A 832 1.14 -18.53 -0.11
CA ALA A 832 1.84 -19.63 -0.76
C ALA A 832 2.36 -19.29 -2.18
N GLY A 833 2.25 -18.03 -2.60
CA GLY A 833 2.67 -17.62 -3.95
C GLY A 833 1.65 -17.97 -5.05
N GLU A 834 0.35 -18.04 -4.74
CA GLU A 834 -0.76 -18.41 -5.65
C GLU A 834 -1.79 -17.29 -5.80
N GLY A 835 -2.40 -17.15 -6.99
CA GLY A 835 -3.44 -16.16 -7.28
C GLY A 835 -2.93 -14.80 -7.79
N PRO A 836 -3.83 -13.92 -8.28
CA PRO A 836 -3.50 -12.63 -8.88
C PRO A 836 -2.88 -11.65 -7.86
N ASP A 837 -2.10 -10.68 -8.34
CA ASP A 837 -1.56 -9.58 -7.53
C ASP A 837 -2.67 -8.57 -7.15
N LEU A 838 -3.62 -8.97 -6.32
CA LEU A 838 -4.69 -8.09 -5.83
C LEU A 838 -4.34 -7.48 -4.47
N ALA A 839 -4.59 -6.18 -4.31
CA ALA A 839 -4.49 -5.50 -3.02
C ALA A 839 -5.64 -5.92 -2.09
N PHE A 840 -5.38 -6.00 -0.78
CA PHE A 840 -6.35 -6.39 0.27
C PHE A 840 -7.65 -5.55 0.29
N SER A 841 -7.71 -4.44 -0.44
CA SER A 841 -8.86 -3.54 -0.53
C SER A 841 -10.06 -4.09 -1.31
N ASN A 842 -9.91 -5.21 -2.03
CA ASN A 842 -10.88 -5.63 -3.05
C ASN A 842 -11.81 -6.79 -2.64
N ILE A 843 -11.71 -7.32 -1.42
CA ILE A 843 -12.64 -8.37 -0.97
C ILE A 843 -13.88 -7.72 -0.37
N ARG A 844 -14.93 -7.54 -1.19
CA ARG A 844 -16.29 -7.30 -0.69
C ARG A 844 -16.95 -8.66 -0.49
N VAL A 845 -17.48 -8.90 0.70
CA VAL A 845 -18.42 -9.99 0.94
C VAL A 845 -19.62 -9.76 0.01
N SER A 846 -19.99 -10.74 -0.79
CA SER A 846 -21.22 -10.68 -1.60
C SER A 846 -22.42 -10.49 -0.66
N GLU A 847 -23.28 -9.52 -0.98
CA GLU A 847 -24.51 -9.24 -0.21
C GLU A 847 -25.61 -10.31 -0.39
N ASP A 848 -25.30 -11.47 -0.96
CA ASP A 848 -26.29 -12.52 -1.22
C ASP A 848 -26.21 -13.64 -0.17
N ALA A 849 -26.66 -13.33 1.05
CA ALA A 849 -27.12 -14.32 2.02
C ALA A 849 -28.13 -13.71 3.00
N THR A 850 -29.34 -13.41 2.51
CA THR A 850 -30.57 -13.36 3.32
C THR A 850 -31.61 -14.29 2.74
#